data_AF-A0A8J2J8V7-F1
#
_entry.id   AF-A0A8J2J8V7-F1
#
_cell.length_a   1.000
_cell.length_b   1.000
_cell.length_c   1.000
_cell.angle_alpha   90.00
_cell.angle_beta   90.00
_cell.angle_gamma   90.00
#
_symmetry.space_group_name_H-M   'P 1'
#
loop_
_entity.id
_entity.type
_entity.pdbx_description
1 polymer ?
#
loop_
_entity_poly.entity_id
_entity_poly.type
_entity_poly.pdbx_seq_one_letter_code
_entity_poly.pdbx_strand_id
1 'polypeptide(L)'
;MDFTFKKSITNPREKTNPISVVFYWWLFPLLRTGSKRELGVNDLYDVLKDDEANKLGHQLSIAWDEECLKAKQSGRRPKLLNALIRVFFLPYLICPLTILVAECVVRVGQTVFLHQLIISFNEESSVSDQYLLGTGVILTSFLYVIMLHTPVFGIFHVGMRIRIAACSIVYRKALRLSKAAQGQTTTGQLVNIMSNDVNRFDTNFIFLHYLIIGPLQLAILVYLLWTEGDFGYSSVAGAIFLVLLVPFQYINSRLVAKFRLATANRTDKRGQIMNEIILAMRVIKMYAWEKPFAGIVDELRRSEVKILKKTSILRGIYMSLYISASKLVAFLVIIVFLLTGGELKASNVFFLVSASNIVRLTMVYMIPNGAAHIGELRVSMQRIEDYLQLDEMKPTAMAAILPSVTGEDIKSKPGSDASVSLINAYASWTKDRVTMDDVTLNLRGEKLVMVVGPVGSGKTSFLHALISELPISKGKCVVTGRTSYAAQEPWIFAGNIRQNILFGRDYDSSRYRDVVEVSALEDDLKQLPYGENTIVGERGTALSGGQKARVNLARALYQQSDIYLLDDPLSAVDARVSRHIFEKCVQGYLKDKLRILVTHQLQYLPRADHIVILSRGKVAAQGTYIDLIQQGIDFLSLMTDEDEENKGRKRADSVSSEKTVEVPNAEVDDDEPEKKDEKMAGGHVTAGTYWEYFQSGGSTFAVIMIIIGYLATQTLYSFADYWLSYWTRMAEAGKCNDDYNSSSTTMAYDDVTFEPCEEFDHNFYFYVYTGIVVGVFIATKGTAISFFVYCMKISINVHDRMFRSMVRAPTKF
;
A
#
# COMPACT_ATOMS: atom_id res chain seq x y z
N MET A 1 5.48 5.26 18.98
CA MET A 1 6.54 5.18 20.00
C MET A 1 7.36 3.95 19.71
N ASP A 2 8.21 4.03 18.69
CA ASP A 2 9.22 3.01 18.41
C ASP A 2 10.55 3.71 18.70
N PHE A 3 11.08 3.50 19.91
CA PHE A 3 12.25 4.21 20.41
C PHE A 3 13.56 3.46 20.09
N THR A 4 13.64 2.88 18.89
CA THR A 4 14.95 2.52 18.35
C THR A 4 15.68 3.81 18.02
N PHE A 5 16.54 4.26 18.93
CA PHE A 5 17.40 5.42 18.73
C PHE A 5 18.29 5.17 17.49
N LYS A 6 17.81 5.62 16.33
CA LYS A 6 18.59 5.63 15.10
C LYS A 6 19.64 6.72 15.25
N LYS A 7 20.92 6.38 15.07
CA LYS A 7 21.98 7.38 14.94
C LYS A 7 21.69 8.24 13.70
N SER A 8 21.55 9.55 13.87
CA SER A 8 21.32 10.48 12.76
C SER A 8 22.56 10.51 11.86
N ILE A 9 22.36 10.21 10.57
CA ILE A 9 23.40 10.25 9.54
C ILE A 9 22.89 11.15 8.42
N THR A 10 23.56 12.27 8.21
CA THR A 10 23.17 13.26 7.20
C THR A 10 23.17 12.65 5.80
N ASN A 11 22.14 12.95 5.01
CA ASN A 11 22.03 12.45 3.65
C ASN A 11 23.12 13.04 2.74
N PRO A 12 23.95 12.21 2.07
CA PRO A 12 24.98 12.69 1.16
C PRO A 12 24.44 13.60 0.06
N ARG A 13 23.20 13.38 -0.38
CA ARG A 13 22.53 14.15 -1.45
C ARG A 13 22.38 15.65 -1.11
N GLU A 14 22.44 16.04 0.17
CA GLU A 14 22.40 17.46 0.57
C GLU A 14 23.67 18.24 0.19
N LYS A 15 24.82 17.55 0.09
CA LYS A 15 26.13 18.19 -0.12
C LYS A 15 26.79 17.81 -1.45
N THR A 16 26.12 17.00 -2.27
CA THR A 16 26.69 16.46 -3.51
C THR A 16 26.63 17.46 -4.66
N ASN A 17 27.65 17.43 -5.51
CA ASN A 17 27.67 18.20 -6.76
C ASN A 17 26.62 17.66 -7.77
N PRO A 18 26.18 18.47 -8.75
CA PRO A 18 25.20 18.04 -9.75
C PRO A 18 25.62 16.81 -10.56
N ILE A 19 26.92 16.66 -10.85
CA ILE A 19 27.47 15.51 -11.59
C ILE A 19 27.24 14.21 -10.79
N SER A 20 27.55 14.21 -9.49
CA SER A 20 27.31 13.06 -8.62
C SER A 20 25.82 12.74 -8.50
N VAL A 21 24.92 13.72 -8.65
CA VAL A 21 23.47 13.49 -8.67
C VAL A 21 23.04 12.77 -9.94
N VAL A 22 23.52 13.22 -11.11
CA VAL A 22 23.21 12.61 -12.41
C VAL A 22 23.72 11.16 -12.50
N PHE A 23 24.93 10.89 -11.99
CA PHE A 23 25.53 9.55 -12.01
C PHE A 23 25.22 8.70 -10.76
N TYR A 24 24.42 9.21 -9.82
CA TYR A 24 24.08 8.53 -8.56
C TYR A 24 25.29 8.08 -7.70
N TRP A 25 26.46 8.70 -7.86
CA TRP A 25 27.69 8.30 -7.16
C TRP A 25 27.60 8.41 -5.64
N TRP A 26 26.73 9.28 -5.14
CA TRP A 26 26.50 9.48 -3.70
C TRP A 26 25.92 8.23 -3.00
N LEU A 27 25.35 7.28 -3.76
CA LEU A 27 24.80 6.02 -3.24
C LEU A 27 25.89 4.94 -3.06
N PHE A 28 27.04 5.08 -3.73
CA PHE A 28 28.09 4.06 -3.77
C PHE A 28 28.62 3.62 -2.38
N PRO A 29 28.82 4.52 -1.39
CA PRO A 29 29.23 4.12 -0.05
C PRO A 29 28.23 3.17 0.63
N LEU A 30 26.93 3.41 0.44
CA LEU A 30 25.87 2.57 1.00
C LEU A 30 25.83 1.21 0.29
N LEU A 31 25.91 1.18 -1.04
CA LEU A 31 25.98 -0.06 -1.82
C LEU A 31 27.21 -0.90 -1.45
N ARG A 32 28.36 -0.26 -1.26
CA ARG A 32 29.59 -0.93 -0.82
C ARG A 32 29.42 -1.54 0.57
N THR A 33 28.73 -0.86 1.48
CA THR A 33 28.45 -1.38 2.82
C THR A 33 27.50 -2.58 2.75
N GLY A 34 26.42 -2.46 1.96
CA GLY A 34 25.46 -3.53 1.72
C GLY A 34 26.04 -4.76 1.01
N SER A 35 27.10 -4.59 0.22
CA SER A 35 27.82 -5.71 -0.40
C SER A 35 28.66 -6.52 0.59
N LYS A 36 29.00 -5.95 1.75
CA LYS A 36 29.85 -6.58 2.77
C LYS A 36 29.05 -7.17 3.93
N ARG A 37 27.93 -6.53 4.29
CA ARG A 37 27.04 -6.98 5.37
C ARG A 37 25.61 -6.52 5.11
N GLU A 38 24.66 -7.17 5.78
CA GLU A 38 23.28 -6.73 5.79
C GLU A 38 23.14 -5.32 6.38
N LEU A 39 22.36 -4.48 5.69
CA LEU A 39 22.11 -3.10 6.09
C LEU A 39 21.06 -3.09 7.20
N GLY A 40 21.42 -2.51 8.35
CA GLY A 40 20.48 -2.24 9.44
C GLY A 40 19.85 -0.85 9.34
N VAL A 41 18.88 -0.57 10.20
CA VAL A 41 18.23 0.76 10.30
C VAL A 41 19.26 1.88 10.58
N ASN A 42 20.33 1.57 11.30
CA ASN A 42 21.43 2.49 11.62
C ASN A 42 22.34 2.81 10.43
N ASP A 43 22.28 2.05 9.33
CA ASP A 43 23.08 2.31 8.12
C ASP A 43 22.37 3.27 7.14
N LEU A 44 21.08 3.53 7.37
CA LEU A 44 20.26 4.36 6.49
C LEU A 44 20.47 5.84 6.80
N TYR A 45 20.63 6.65 5.76
CA TYR A 45 20.67 8.10 5.90
C TYR A 45 19.34 8.67 6.39
N ASP A 46 19.38 9.86 6.96
CA ASP A 46 18.19 10.63 7.24
C ASP A 46 17.54 11.12 5.95
N VAL A 47 16.24 11.38 6.02
CA VAL A 47 15.48 11.91 4.89
C VAL A 47 15.93 13.34 4.60
N LEU A 48 15.80 13.78 3.34
CA LEU A 48 16.02 15.18 3.00
C LEU A 48 14.99 16.05 3.72
N LYS A 49 15.37 17.26 4.12
CA LYS A 49 14.46 18.22 4.78
C LYS A 49 13.19 18.53 3.99
N ASP A 50 13.26 18.45 2.66
CA ASP A 50 12.10 18.64 1.77
C ASP A 50 11.19 17.41 1.67
N ASP A 51 11.65 16.25 2.14
CA ASP A 51 10.93 14.98 2.12
C ASP A 51 10.29 14.63 3.48
N GLU A 52 10.44 15.50 4.48
CA GLU A 52 9.88 15.28 5.81
C GLU A 52 8.35 15.24 5.81
N ALA A 53 7.79 14.22 6.46
CA ALA A 53 6.35 14.00 6.49
C ALA A 53 5.56 15.17 7.09
N ASN A 54 6.12 15.86 8.10
CA ASN A 54 5.45 16.97 8.74
C ASN A 54 5.29 18.17 7.79
N LYS A 55 6.36 18.53 7.05
CA LYS A 55 6.38 19.63 6.08
C LYS A 55 5.43 19.34 4.91
N LEU A 56 5.55 18.17 4.29
CA LEU A 56 4.72 17.76 3.15
C LEU A 56 3.25 17.63 3.53
N GLY A 57 2.96 17.00 4.67
CA GLY A 57 1.60 16.86 5.20
C GLY A 57 0.96 18.21 5.54
N HIS A 58 1.73 19.16 6.07
CA HIS A 58 1.25 20.52 6.35
C HIS A 58 0.93 21.30 5.07
N GLN A 59 1.81 21.26 4.07
CA GLN A 59 1.57 21.91 2.77
C GLN A 59 0.31 21.37 2.08
N LEU A 60 0.13 20.04 2.06
CA LEU A 60 -1.05 19.44 1.46
C LEU A 60 -2.33 19.72 2.27
N SER A 61 -2.25 19.77 3.60
CA SER A 61 -3.40 20.14 4.46
C SER A 61 -3.92 21.53 4.12
N ILE A 62 -3.03 22.53 4.02
CA ILE A 62 -3.43 23.90 3.64
C ILE A 62 -4.10 23.91 2.27
N ALA A 63 -3.49 23.26 1.27
CA ALA A 63 -4.04 23.21 -0.08
C ALA A 63 -5.41 22.51 -0.13
N TRP A 64 -5.61 21.48 0.70
CA TRP A 64 -6.89 20.77 0.85
C TRP A 64 -7.96 21.64 1.51
N ASP A 65 -7.62 22.35 2.58
CA ASP A 65 -8.55 23.24 3.29
C ASP A 65 -9.02 24.39 2.37
N GLU A 66 -8.10 25.00 1.62
CA GLU A 66 -8.42 26.00 0.60
C GLU A 66 -9.32 25.44 -0.52
N GLU A 67 -9.09 24.20 -0.94
CA GLU A 67 -9.91 23.52 -1.94
C GLU A 67 -11.33 23.22 -1.40
N CYS A 68 -11.45 22.82 -0.14
CA CYS A 68 -12.74 22.65 0.55
C CYS A 68 -13.52 23.98 0.61
N LEU A 69 -12.85 25.09 0.93
CA LEU A 69 -13.47 26.42 0.94
C LEU A 69 -13.96 26.83 -0.45
N LYS A 70 -13.12 26.68 -1.48
CA LYS A 70 -13.50 26.99 -2.88
C LYS A 70 -14.64 26.11 -3.35
N ALA A 71 -14.60 24.82 -3.02
CA ALA A 71 -15.64 23.86 -3.40
C ALA A 71 -17.00 24.22 -2.79
N LYS A 72 -17.00 24.64 -1.52
CA LYS A 72 -18.20 25.13 -0.80
C LYS A 72 -18.77 26.40 -1.44
N GLN A 73 -17.91 27.36 -1.82
CA GLN A 73 -18.34 28.59 -2.51
C GLN A 73 -18.96 28.31 -3.88
N SER A 74 -18.43 27.35 -4.63
CA SER A 74 -18.92 27.00 -5.97
C SER A 74 -19.98 25.88 -5.98
N GLY A 75 -20.48 25.43 -4.82
CA GLY A 75 -21.48 24.36 -4.73
C GLY A 75 -21.05 23.01 -5.31
N ARG A 76 -19.75 22.72 -5.36
CA ARG A 76 -19.20 21.47 -5.92
C ARG A 76 -18.55 20.62 -4.82
N ARG A 77 -18.29 19.35 -5.11
CA ARG A 77 -17.45 18.50 -4.23
C ARG A 77 -15.96 18.91 -4.34
N PRO A 78 -15.21 18.89 -3.22
CA PRO A 78 -13.77 19.14 -3.24
C PRO A 78 -13.05 18.01 -3.99
N LYS A 79 -11.95 18.34 -4.67
CA LYS A 79 -11.16 17.37 -5.46
C LYS A 79 -9.70 17.39 -5.00
N LEU A 80 -9.20 16.25 -4.55
CA LEU A 80 -7.83 16.08 -4.05
C LEU A 80 -6.81 16.38 -5.15
N LEU A 81 -7.14 16.06 -6.40
CA LEU A 81 -6.31 16.38 -7.56
C LEU A 81 -5.95 17.88 -7.63
N ASN A 82 -6.88 18.78 -7.29
CA ASN A 82 -6.63 20.22 -7.32
C ASN A 82 -5.63 20.66 -6.23
N ALA A 83 -5.72 20.06 -5.04
CA ALA A 83 -4.79 20.30 -3.96
C ALA A 83 -3.39 19.73 -4.30
N LEU A 84 -3.33 18.54 -4.88
CA LEU A 84 -2.09 17.91 -5.33
C LEU A 84 -1.39 18.72 -6.42
N ILE A 85 -2.12 19.19 -7.43
CA ILE A 85 -1.58 20.05 -8.48
C ILE A 85 -1.01 21.34 -7.87
N ARG A 86 -1.72 21.98 -6.93
CA ARG A 86 -1.24 23.21 -6.30
C ARG A 86 0.10 23.05 -5.58
N VAL A 87 0.34 21.90 -4.94
CA VAL A 87 1.55 21.65 -4.16
C VAL A 87 2.69 21.06 -5.01
N PHE A 88 2.38 20.12 -5.90
CA PHE A 88 3.39 19.27 -6.54
C PHE A 88 3.56 19.49 -8.05
N PHE A 89 2.75 20.35 -8.69
CA PHE A 89 2.82 20.54 -10.15
C PHE A 89 4.15 21.10 -10.63
N LEU A 90 4.68 22.14 -9.97
CA LEU A 90 5.93 22.76 -10.42
C LEU A 90 7.15 21.82 -10.28
N PRO A 91 7.35 21.11 -9.14
CA PRO A 91 8.37 20.07 -9.04
C PRO A 91 8.20 18.92 -10.05
N TYR A 92 6.95 18.60 -10.40
CA TYR A 92 6.64 17.54 -11.36
C TYR A 92 6.96 17.95 -12.80
N LEU A 93 6.59 19.15 -13.24
CA LEU A 93 6.56 19.58 -14.64
C LEU A 93 7.89 19.41 -15.40
N ILE A 94 9.02 19.62 -14.72
CA ILE A 94 10.36 19.56 -15.32
C ILE A 94 10.67 18.13 -15.80
N CYS A 95 10.18 17.09 -15.10
CA CYS A 95 10.51 15.71 -15.42
C CYS A 95 9.82 15.22 -16.71
N PRO A 96 8.49 15.34 -16.90
CA PRO A 96 7.85 15.01 -18.18
C PRO A 96 8.38 15.80 -19.37
N LEU A 97 8.76 17.08 -19.18
CA LEU A 97 9.30 17.91 -20.26
C LEU A 97 10.66 17.40 -20.75
N THR A 98 11.53 16.99 -19.83
CA THR A 98 12.83 16.42 -20.20
C THR A 98 12.68 15.04 -20.87
N ILE A 99 11.73 14.21 -20.42
CA ILE A 99 11.40 12.93 -21.08
C ILE A 99 10.80 13.17 -22.48
N LEU A 100 9.94 14.18 -22.64
CA LEU A 100 9.39 14.57 -23.95
C LEU A 100 10.52 14.86 -24.94
N VAL A 101 11.51 15.67 -24.54
CA VAL A 101 12.68 15.97 -25.37
C VAL A 101 13.52 14.72 -25.62
N ALA A 102 13.77 13.89 -24.60
CA ALA A 102 14.53 12.66 -24.74
C ALA A 102 13.90 11.69 -25.77
N GLU A 103 12.58 11.48 -25.68
CA GLU A 103 11.85 10.54 -26.55
C GLU A 103 11.57 11.09 -27.95
N CYS A 104 11.23 12.37 -28.09
CA CYS A 104 10.83 12.94 -29.38
C CYS A 104 11.99 13.54 -30.17
N VAL A 105 13.07 13.98 -29.50
CA VAL A 105 14.22 14.63 -30.15
C VAL A 105 15.43 13.72 -30.13
N VAL A 106 15.93 13.33 -28.96
CA VAL A 106 17.21 12.59 -28.86
C VAL A 106 17.09 11.20 -29.44
N ARG A 107 16.05 10.45 -29.06
CA ARG A 107 15.84 9.06 -29.51
C ARG A 107 15.44 8.96 -30.99
N VAL A 108 14.62 9.90 -31.46
CA VAL A 108 14.29 10.00 -32.89
C VAL A 108 15.53 10.41 -33.69
N GLY A 109 16.27 11.41 -33.21
CA GLY A 109 17.52 11.87 -33.82
C GLY A 109 18.57 10.76 -33.92
N GLN A 110 18.71 9.91 -32.90
CA GLN A 110 19.56 8.71 -32.95
C GLN A 110 19.19 7.81 -34.15
N THR A 111 17.89 7.65 -34.42
CA THR A 111 17.38 6.82 -35.52
C THR A 111 17.65 7.46 -36.88
N VAL A 112 17.56 8.78 -36.97
CA VAL A 112 17.92 9.55 -38.18
C VAL A 112 19.42 9.48 -38.46
N PHE A 113 20.28 9.66 -37.44
CA PHE A 113 21.73 9.51 -37.61
C PHE A 113 22.12 8.11 -38.07
N LEU A 114 21.46 7.07 -37.54
CA LEU A 114 21.68 5.70 -37.99
C LEU A 114 21.26 5.50 -39.45
N HIS A 115 20.12 6.07 -39.86
CA HIS A 115 19.64 5.99 -41.25
C HIS A 115 20.60 6.69 -42.22
N GLN A 116 21.02 7.91 -41.91
CA GLN A 116 21.99 8.68 -42.69
C GLN A 116 23.36 8.00 -42.76
N LEU A 117 23.80 7.36 -41.66
CA LEU A 117 25.04 6.58 -41.65
C LEU A 117 24.97 5.41 -42.64
N ILE A 118 23.83 4.71 -42.73
CA ILE A 118 23.67 3.61 -43.69
C ILE A 118 23.69 4.13 -45.13
N ILE A 119 23.05 5.27 -45.41
CA ILE A 119 23.10 5.91 -46.74
C ILE A 119 24.55 6.26 -47.11
N SER A 120 25.31 6.82 -46.17
CA SER A 120 26.70 7.23 -46.40
C SER A 120 27.65 6.07 -46.76
N PHE A 121 27.28 4.81 -46.49
CA PHE A 121 28.04 3.64 -46.93
C PHE A 121 27.72 3.20 -48.36
N ASN A 122 26.55 3.57 -48.87
CA ASN A 122 26.12 3.26 -50.23
C ASN A 122 26.52 4.35 -51.24
N GLU A 123 26.71 5.58 -50.78
CA GLU A 123 27.21 6.71 -51.58
C GLU A 123 28.72 6.90 -51.34
N GLU A 124 29.48 7.42 -52.32
CA GLU A 124 30.92 7.77 -52.18
C GLU A 124 31.12 9.01 -51.27
N SER A 125 30.62 8.93 -50.04
CA SER A 125 30.73 9.99 -49.04
C SER A 125 32.12 10.00 -48.38
N SER A 126 32.52 11.16 -47.86
CA SER A 126 33.79 11.29 -47.15
C SER A 126 33.81 10.44 -45.88
N VAL A 127 34.94 9.77 -45.64
CA VAL A 127 35.21 9.01 -44.40
C VAL A 127 35.02 9.90 -43.15
N SER A 128 35.30 11.22 -43.25
CA SER A 128 35.05 12.16 -42.16
C SER A 128 33.58 12.24 -41.74
N ASP A 129 32.68 12.18 -42.72
CA ASP A 129 31.24 12.36 -42.51
C ASP A 129 30.64 11.10 -41.90
N GLN A 130 31.14 9.93 -42.32
CA GLN A 130 30.82 8.64 -41.70
C GLN A 130 31.23 8.60 -40.22
N TYR A 131 32.44 9.08 -39.87
CA TYR A 131 32.86 9.19 -38.47
C TYR A 131 32.00 10.19 -37.69
N LEU A 132 31.66 11.33 -38.28
CA LEU A 132 30.80 12.33 -37.64
C LEU A 132 29.42 11.75 -37.31
N LEU A 133 28.77 11.10 -38.28
CA LEU A 133 27.47 10.42 -38.07
C LEU A 133 27.57 9.32 -37.00
N GLY A 134 28.63 8.51 -37.04
CA GLY A 134 28.91 7.49 -36.03
C GLY A 134 29.07 8.08 -34.63
N THR A 135 29.81 9.18 -34.47
CA THR A 135 29.92 9.89 -33.18
C THR A 135 28.57 10.48 -32.74
N GLY A 136 27.74 10.94 -33.68
CA GLY A 136 26.37 11.39 -33.43
C GLY A 136 25.49 10.29 -32.82
N VAL A 137 25.56 9.05 -33.35
CA VAL A 137 24.83 7.90 -32.78
C VAL A 137 25.28 7.61 -31.34
N ILE A 138 26.59 7.62 -31.07
CA ILE A 138 27.13 7.35 -29.73
C ILE A 138 26.71 8.44 -28.73
N LEU A 139 26.86 9.71 -29.11
CA LEU A 139 26.54 10.85 -28.26
C LEU A 139 25.05 10.93 -27.93
N THR A 140 24.18 10.71 -28.92
CA THR A 140 22.72 10.67 -28.72
C THR A 140 22.30 9.50 -27.84
N SER A 141 22.94 8.33 -27.99
CA SER A 141 22.70 7.17 -27.12
C SER A 141 23.05 7.48 -25.65
N PHE A 142 24.22 8.06 -25.40
CA PHE A 142 24.66 8.44 -24.07
C PHE A 142 23.76 9.53 -23.45
N LEU A 143 23.41 10.55 -24.25
CA LEU A 143 22.53 11.63 -23.84
C LEU A 143 21.13 11.10 -23.49
N TYR A 144 20.57 10.18 -24.28
CA TYR A 144 19.27 9.58 -24.03
C TYR A 144 19.21 8.87 -22.67
N VAL A 145 20.24 8.09 -22.32
CA VAL A 145 20.32 7.39 -21.01
C VAL A 145 20.26 8.40 -19.86
N ILE A 146 21.05 9.48 -19.92
CA ILE A 146 21.05 10.52 -18.88
C ILE A 146 19.71 11.24 -18.78
N MET A 147 19.15 11.63 -19.93
CA MET A 147 17.89 12.37 -20.02
C MET A 147 16.67 11.51 -19.70
N LEU A 148 16.76 10.19 -19.74
CA LEU A 148 15.68 9.30 -19.32
C LEU A 148 15.74 9.00 -17.82
N HIS A 149 16.88 8.52 -17.31
CA HIS A 149 16.96 8.00 -15.95
C HIS A 149 16.81 9.09 -14.87
N THR A 150 17.39 10.26 -15.07
CA THR A 150 17.33 11.37 -14.10
C THR A 150 15.89 11.83 -13.83
N PRO A 151 15.07 12.19 -14.84
CA PRO A 151 13.68 12.57 -14.61
C PRO A 151 12.78 11.40 -14.22
N VAL A 152 13.05 10.15 -14.65
CA VAL A 152 12.29 9.00 -14.15
C VAL A 152 12.47 8.83 -12.64
N PHE A 153 13.69 8.97 -12.13
CA PHE A 153 13.93 9.01 -10.68
C PHE A 153 13.22 10.21 -10.02
N GLY A 154 13.24 11.38 -10.65
CA GLY A 154 12.48 12.56 -10.22
C GLY A 154 10.98 12.30 -10.10
N ILE A 155 10.37 11.59 -11.05
CA ILE A 155 8.95 11.21 -11.01
C ILE A 155 8.66 10.27 -9.84
N PHE A 156 9.49 9.25 -9.61
CA PHE A 156 9.36 8.38 -8.43
C PHE A 156 9.50 9.16 -7.13
N HIS A 157 10.43 10.12 -7.07
CA HIS A 157 10.64 10.96 -5.90
C HIS A 157 9.43 11.85 -5.62
N VAL A 158 8.84 12.49 -6.64
CA VAL A 158 7.61 13.27 -6.50
C VAL A 158 6.41 12.39 -6.11
N GLY A 159 6.27 11.19 -6.72
CA GLY A 159 5.24 10.22 -6.35
C GLY A 159 5.32 9.84 -4.87
N MET A 160 6.53 9.58 -4.36
CA MET A 160 6.79 9.31 -2.95
C MET A 160 6.42 10.51 -2.05
N ARG A 161 6.73 11.74 -2.45
CA ARG A 161 6.34 12.95 -1.70
C ARG A 161 4.82 13.09 -1.59
N ILE A 162 4.11 12.85 -2.69
CA ILE A 162 2.63 12.83 -2.71
C ILE A 162 2.11 11.75 -1.75
N ARG A 163 2.70 10.55 -1.79
CA ARG A 163 2.36 9.44 -0.89
C ARG A 163 2.49 9.86 0.58
N ILE A 164 3.65 10.38 0.96
CA ILE A 164 3.94 10.81 2.34
C ILE A 164 2.96 11.89 2.80
N ALA A 165 2.70 12.89 1.94
CA ALA A 165 1.76 13.97 2.24
C ALA A 165 0.33 13.44 2.45
N ALA A 166 -0.14 12.56 1.55
CA ALA A 166 -1.47 11.95 1.62
C ALA A 166 -1.62 11.08 2.88
N CYS A 167 -0.63 10.23 3.20
CA CYS A 167 -0.62 9.48 4.45
C CYS A 167 -0.69 10.38 5.67
N SER A 168 0.07 11.49 5.68
CA SER A 168 0.07 12.43 6.80
C SER A 168 -1.29 13.10 7.01
N ILE A 169 -1.98 13.55 5.96
CA ILE A 169 -3.30 14.20 6.13
C ILE A 169 -4.36 13.18 6.53
N VAL A 170 -4.32 11.96 6.00
CA VAL A 170 -5.25 10.88 6.38
C VAL A 170 -5.05 10.48 7.83
N TYR A 171 -3.80 10.37 8.30
CA TYR A 171 -3.49 10.08 9.70
C TYR A 171 -3.95 11.20 10.64
N ARG A 172 -3.69 12.47 10.27
CA ARG A 172 -4.19 13.64 11.03
C ARG A 172 -5.72 13.68 11.09
N LYS A 173 -6.40 13.34 10.00
CA LYS A 173 -7.86 13.22 9.95
C LYS A 173 -8.35 12.13 10.90
N ALA A 174 -7.74 10.95 10.87
CA ALA A 174 -8.13 9.81 11.72
C ALA A 174 -8.14 10.18 13.23
N LEU A 175 -7.18 10.99 13.67
CA LEU A 175 -7.08 11.49 15.05
C LEU A 175 -8.14 12.54 15.43
N ARG A 176 -8.85 13.11 14.45
CA ARG A 176 -9.86 14.16 14.64
C ARG A 176 -11.28 13.70 14.33
N LEU A 177 -11.47 12.49 13.80
CA LEU A 177 -12.79 11.97 13.49
C LEU A 177 -13.65 11.82 14.74
N SER A 178 -14.93 12.19 14.62
CA SER A 178 -15.91 11.87 15.66
C SER A 178 -16.16 10.36 15.74
N LYS A 179 -16.49 9.83 16.92
CA LYS A 179 -16.86 8.40 17.07
C LYS A 179 -18.04 8.00 16.18
N ALA A 180 -18.98 8.91 15.93
CA ALA A 180 -20.08 8.69 14.99
C ALA A 180 -19.58 8.46 13.56
N ALA A 181 -18.60 9.24 13.11
CA ALA A 181 -17.98 9.07 11.79
C ALA A 181 -17.02 7.86 11.74
N GLN A 182 -16.38 7.51 12.86
CA GLN A 182 -15.64 6.24 12.99
C GLN A 182 -16.57 5.02 12.85
N GLY A 183 -17.85 5.13 13.23
CA GLY A 183 -18.84 4.08 12.94
C GLY A 183 -19.15 3.90 11.44
N GLN A 184 -18.92 4.93 10.62
CA GLN A 184 -19.13 4.88 9.17
C GLN A 184 -17.95 4.27 8.41
N THR A 185 -16.77 4.18 9.03
CA THR A 185 -15.55 3.65 8.39
C THR A 185 -14.82 2.67 9.28
N THR A 186 -14.45 1.51 8.74
CA THR A 186 -13.74 0.50 9.55
C THR A 186 -12.25 0.82 9.65
N THR A 187 -11.61 0.40 10.74
CA THR A 187 -10.13 0.47 10.86
C THR A 187 -9.44 -0.21 9.68
N GLY A 188 -10.01 -1.32 9.17
CA GLY A 188 -9.50 -2.00 7.98
C GLY A 188 -9.56 -1.16 6.71
N GLN A 189 -10.61 -0.35 6.52
CA GLN A 189 -10.69 0.60 5.40
C GLN A 189 -9.62 1.68 5.51
N LEU A 190 -9.36 2.23 6.70
CA LEU A 190 -8.30 3.21 6.92
C LEU A 190 -6.92 2.63 6.61
N VAL A 191 -6.62 1.43 7.12
CA VAL A 191 -5.37 0.73 6.83
C VAL A 191 -5.23 0.50 5.34
N ASN A 192 -6.29 0.09 4.65
CA ASN A 192 -6.28 -0.08 3.20
C ASN A 192 -6.05 1.23 2.43
N ILE A 193 -6.59 2.36 2.90
CA ILE A 193 -6.28 3.67 2.31
C ILE A 193 -4.79 3.97 2.43
N MET A 194 -4.22 3.80 3.62
CA MET A 194 -2.79 4.08 3.85
C MET A 194 -1.84 3.10 3.15
N SER A 195 -2.23 1.83 3.01
CA SER A 195 -1.37 0.77 2.47
C SER A 195 -1.56 0.52 0.98
N ASN A 196 -2.74 0.77 0.41
CA ASN A 196 -3.03 0.48 -1.00
C ASN A 196 -3.33 1.74 -1.80
N ASP A 197 -4.24 2.60 -1.35
CA ASP A 197 -4.66 3.77 -2.14
C ASP A 197 -3.53 4.78 -2.31
N VAL A 198 -2.89 5.14 -1.19
CA VAL A 198 -1.82 6.13 -1.18
C VAL A 198 -0.55 5.61 -1.89
N ASN A 199 -0.29 4.30 -1.84
CA ASN A 199 0.82 3.67 -2.59
C ASN A 199 0.66 3.74 -4.11
N ARG A 200 -0.55 3.97 -4.66
CA ARG A 200 -0.75 4.13 -6.11
C ARG A 200 -0.04 5.37 -6.67
N PHE A 201 0.24 6.37 -5.83
CA PHE A 201 0.96 7.56 -6.24
C PHE A 201 2.45 7.29 -6.52
N ASP A 202 3.05 6.20 -6.03
CA ASP A 202 4.47 5.93 -6.25
C ASP A 202 4.77 5.59 -7.72
N THR A 203 3.95 4.75 -8.33
CA THR A 203 4.27 4.15 -9.64
C THR A 203 3.46 4.73 -10.78
N ASN A 204 2.25 5.26 -10.54
CA ASN A 204 1.33 5.54 -11.64
C ASN A 204 1.72 6.76 -12.49
N PHE A 205 2.44 7.73 -11.92
CA PHE A 205 2.86 8.94 -12.65
C PHE A 205 3.87 8.66 -13.79
N ILE A 206 4.57 7.52 -13.76
CA ILE A 206 5.51 7.15 -14.83
C ILE A 206 4.81 6.91 -16.18
N PHE A 207 3.51 6.59 -16.19
CA PHE A 207 2.78 6.31 -17.42
C PHE A 207 2.03 7.52 -17.97
N LEU A 208 1.69 8.50 -17.12
CA LEU A 208 0.76 9.58 -17.49
C LEU A 208 1.30 10.47 -18.61
N HIS A 209 2.59 10.77 -18.60
CA HIS A 209 3.19 11.65 -19.61
C HIS A 209 3.25 11.01 -21.00
N TYR A 210 3.31 9.68 -21.09
CA TYR A 210 3.29 8.95 -22.37
C TYR A 210 1.97 9.07 -23.13
N LEU A 211 0.89 9.51 -22.48
CA LEU A 211 -0.37 9.83 -23.17
C LEU A 211 -0.23 11.00 -24.15
N ILE A 212 0.72 11.92 -23.89
CA ILE A 212 1.04 13.05 -24.76
C ILE A 212 2.27 12.73 -25.61
N ILE A 213 3.32 12.14 -25.02
CA ILE A 213 4.55 11.80 -25.74
C ILE A 213 4.30 10.80 -26.86
N GLY A 214 3.50 9.75 -26.63
CA GLY A 214 3.31 8.67 -27.61
C GLY A 214 2.70 9.15 -28.93
N PRO A 215 1.57 9.87 -28.95
CA PRO A 215 1.00 10.41 -30.18
C PRO A 215 1.92 11.40 -30.89
N LEU A 216 2.64 12.25 -30.15
CA LEU A 216 3.60 13.19 -30.73
C LEU A 216 4.78 12.46 -31.38
N GLN A 217 5.37 11.48 -30.69
CA GLN A 217 6.46 10.66 -31.18
C GLN A 217 6.05 9.85 -32.43
N LEU A 218 4.82 9.30 -32.44
CA LEU A 218 4.28 8.64 -33.63
C LEU A 218 4.14 9.63 -34.79
N ALA A 219 3.61 10.82 -34.57
CA ALA A 219 3.46 11.83 -35.63
C ALA A 219 4.80 12.24 -36.24
N ILE A 220 5.82 12.47 -35.40
CA ILE A 220 7.18 12.80 -35.86
C ILE A 220 7.78 11.65 -36.68
N LEU A 221 7.67 10.41 -36.21
CA LEU A 221 8.24 9.26 -36.92
C LEU A 221 7.51 8.93 -38.22
N VAL A 222 6.19 9.13 -38.28
CA VAL A 222 5.42 9.01 -39.53
C VAL A 222 5.86 10.09 -40.53
N TYR A 223 6.03 11.33 -40.07
CA TYR A 223 6.52 12.42 -40.92
C TYR A 223 7.91 12.09 -41.49
N LEU A 224 8.85 11.64 -40.64
CA LEU A 224 10.19 11.29 -41.11
C LEU A 224 10.21 10.06 -42.02
N LEU A 225 9.38 9.04 -41.75
CA LEU A 225 9.24 7.88 -42.65
C LEU A 225 8.63 8.28 -44.00
N TRP A 226 7.77 9.30 -44.01
CA TRP A 226 7.21 9.85 -45.23
C TRP A 226 8.24 10.62 -46.04
N THR A 227 9.03 11.49 -45.41
CA THR A 227 9.96 12.39 -46.10
C THR A 227 11.33 11.77 -46.37
N GLU A 228 11.98 11.23 -45.33
CA GLU A 228 13.35 10.71 -45.41
C GLU A 228 13.38 9.22 -45.82
N GLY A 229 12.38 8.45 -45.39
CA GLY A 229 12.34 7.00 -45.62
C GLY A 229 11.68 6.54 -46.93
N ASP A 230 11.27 7.47 -47.79
CA ASP A 230 10.51 7.24 -49.04
C ASP A 230 9.20 6.44 -48.92
N PHE A 231 8.72 6.09 -47.73
CA PHE A 231 7.56 5.20 -47.58
C PHE A 231 6.22 5.85 -47.94
N GLY A 232 6.16 7.19 -47.99
CA GLY A 232 4.95 7.95 -48.31
C GLY A 232 3.72 7.48 -47.53
N TYR A 233 2.61 7.25 -48.22
CA TYR A 233 1.33 6.79 -47.63
C TYR A 233 1.42 5.47 -46.85
N SER A 234 2.41 4.62 -47.14
CA SER A 234 2.59 3.32 -46.47
C SER A 234 2.93 3.48 -44.97
N SER A 235 3.63 4.56 -44.62
CA SER A 235 3.91 4.91 -43.22
C SER A 235 2.63 5.18 -42.41
N VAL A 236 1.62 5.79 -43.05
CA VAL A 236 0.33 6.09 -42.43
C VAL A 236 -0.47 4.81 -42.19
N ALA A 237 -0.40 3.83 -43.09
CA ALA A 237 -1.03 2.53 -42.89
C ALA A 237 -0.51 1.84 -41.62
N GLY A 238 0.81 1.86 -41.39
CA GLY A 238 1.43 1.37 -40.16
C GLY A 238 0.97 2.13 -38.90
N ALA A 239 0.84 3.46 -39.01
CA ALA A 239 0.36 4.31 -37.92
C ALA A 239 -1.10 4.01 -37.54
N ILE A 240 -1.99 3.86 -38.52
CA ILE A 240 -3.39 3.47 -38.30
C ILE A 240 -3.45 2.13 -37.58
N PHE A 241 -2.67 1.14 -38.03
CA PHE A 241 -2.62 -0.17 -37.37
C PHE A 241 -2.16 -0.07 -35.90
N LEU A 242 -1.12 0.73 -35.61
CA LEU A 242 -0.68 0.99 -34.23
C LEU A 242 -1.75 1.65 -33.38
N VAL A 243 -2.45 2.66 -33.91
CA VAL A 243 -3.54 3.33 -33.21
C VAL A 243 -4.68 2.36 -32.90
N LEU A 244 -4.99 1.43 -33.82
CA LEU A 244 -5.99 0.38 -33.60
C LEU A 244 -5.56 -0.67 -32.55
N LEU A 245 -4.25 -0.91 -32.39
CA LEU A 245 -3.74 -1.78 -31.32
C LEU A 245 -3.88 -1.19 -29.92
N VAL A 246 -3.90 0.14 -29.78
CA VAL A 246 -4.07 0.82 -28.47
C VAL A 246 -5.38 0.45 -27.76
N PRO A 247 -6.58 0.63 -28.35
CA PRO A 247 -7.84 0.26 -27.70
C PRO A 247 -7.92 -1.25 -27.46
N PHE A 248 -7.38 -2.09 -28.36
CA PHE A 248 -7.30 -3.52 -28.14
C PHE A 248 -6.49 -3.86 -26.89
N GLN A 249 -5.29 -3.27 -26.71
CA GLN A 249 -4.45 -3.47 -25.53
C GLN A 249 -5.10 -2.90 -24.26
N TYR A 250 -5.80 -1.77 -24.36
CA TYR A 250 -6.54 -1.20 -23.23
C TYR A 250 -7.66 -2.12 -22.75
N ILE A 251 -8.45 -2.71 -23.66
CA ILE A 251 -9.49 -3.69 -23.33
C ILE A 251 -8.86 -4.90 -22.63
N ASN A 252 -7.76 -5.43 -23.16
CA ASN A 252 -7.03 -6.53 -22.52
C ASN A 252 -6.55 -6.18 -21.12
N SER A 253 -5.97 -4.98 -20.93
CA SER A 253 -5.54 -4.50 -19.61
C SER A 253 -6.69 -4.41 -18.61
N ARG A 254 -7.86 -3.87 -19.03
CA ARG A 254 -9.08 -3.82 -18.23
C ARG A 254 -9.61 -5.20 -17.86
N LEU A 255 -9.58 -6.16 -18.80
CA LEU A 255 -9.99 -7.54 -18.54
C LEU A 255 -9.04 -8.22 -17.54
N VAL A 256 -7.73 -8.03 -17.68
CA VAL A 256 -6.72 -8.51 -16.72
C VAL A 256 -6.99 -7.93 -15.32
N ALA A 257 -7.26 -6.63 -15.22
CA ALA A 257 -7.60 -5.98 -13.95
C ALA A 257 -8.89 -6.55 -13.32
N LYS A 258 -9.94 -6.75 -14.13
CA LYS A 258 -11.21 -7.36 -13.68
C LYS A 258 -11.00 -8.77 -13.14
N PHE A 259 -10.25 -9.61 -13.84
CA PHE A 259 -9.96 -10.96 -13.37
C PHE A 259 -9.01 -10.98 -12.17
N ARG A 260 -8.08 -10.02 -12.07
CA ARG A 260 -7.22 -9.86 -10.88
C ARG A 260 -8.04 -9.59 -9.62
N LEU A 261 -9.05 -8.73 -9.69
CA LEU A 261 -9.97 -8.49 -8.56
C LEU A 261 -10.76 -9.76 -8.21
N ALA A 262 -11.25 -10.48 -9.22
CA ALA A 262 -11.94 -11.75 -8.99
C ALA A 262 -11.03 -12.82 -8.37
N THR A 263 -9.75 -12.86 -8.76
CA THR A 263 -8.73 -13.70 -8.12
C THR A 263 -8.53 -13.30 -6.67
N ALA A 264 -8.32 -12.01 -6.37
CA ALA A 264 -8.10 -11.50 -5.01
C ALA A 264 -9.25 -11.91 -4.07
N ASN A 265 -10.51 -11.71 -4.46
CA ASN A 265 -11.66 -12.11 -3.65
C ASN A 265 -11.67 -13.62 -3.31
N ARG A 266 -11.21 -14.48 -4.23
CA ARG A 266 -11.12 -15.93 -3.98
C ARG A 266 -9.92 -16.28 -3.11
N THR A 267 -8.79 -15.63 -3.33
CA THR A 267 -7.59 -15.77 -2.50
C THR A 267 -7.86 -15.34 -1.06
N ASP A 268 -8.57 -14.24 -0.84
CA ASP A 268 -8.97 -13.76 0.48
C ASP A 268 -9.86 -14.77 1.19
N LYS A 269 -10.87 -15.32 0.50
CA LYS A 269 -11.73 -16.35 1.09
C LYS A 269 -10.94 -17.61 1.47
N ARG A 270 -9.99 -18.04 0.63
CA ARG A 270 -9.09 -19.16 0.95
C ARG A 270 -8.20 -18.84 2.14
N GLY A 271 -7.62 -17.63 2.18
CA GLY A 271 -6.77 -17.15 3.27
C GLY A 271 -7.52 -17.14 4.61
N GLN A 272 -8.76 -16.65 4.63
CA GLN A 272 -9.63 -16.66 5.80
C GLN A 272 -9.83 -18.09 6.34
N ILE A 273 -10.27 -19.03 5.50
CA ILE A 273 -10.52 -20.41 5.92
C ILE A 273 -9.22 -21.11 6.35
N MET A 274 -8.11 -20.83 5.67
CA MET A 274 -6.80 -21.34 6.07
C MET A 274 -6.39 -20.83 7.46
N ASN A 275 -6.67 -19.56 7.77
CA ASN A 275 -6.43 -18.99 9.08
C ASN A 275 -7.31 -19.64 10.16
N GLU A 276 -8.61 -19.84 9.89
CA GLU A 276 -9.52 -20.56 10.79
C GLU A 276 -9.04 -22.00 11.08
N ILE A 277 -8.53 -22.72 10.07
CA ILE A 277 -7.95 -24.05 10.22
C ILE A 277 -6.68 -24.03 11.08
N ILE A 278 -5.79 -23.06 10.87
CA ILE A 278 -4.55 -22.92 11.66
C ILE A 278 -4.89 -22.66 13.14
N LEU A 279 -5.83 -21.76 13.40
CA LEU A 279 -6.29 -21.46 14.77
C LEU A 279 -6.93 -22.69 15.45
N ALA A 280 -7.61 -23.55 14.68
CA ALA A 280 -8.26 -24.76 15.18
C ALA A 280 -7.39 -26.03 15.09
N MET A 281 -6.10 -25.93 14.71
CA MET A 281 -5.27 -27.07 14.33
C MET A 281 -5.19 -28.15 15.42
N ARG A 282 -5.12 -27.75 16.69
CA ARG A 282 -5.08 -28.68 17.83
C ARG A 282 -6.33 -29.55 17.92
N VAL A 283 -7.50 -28.94 17.76
CA VAL A 283 -8.79 -29.65 17.79
C VAL A 283 -8.93 -30.54 16.56
N ILE A 284 -8.55 -30.04 15.38
CA ILE A 284 -8.61 -30.79 14.12
C ILE A 284 -7.76 -32.07 14.20
N LYS A 285 -6.54 -31.98 14.76
CA LYS A 285 -5.65 -33.13 14.97
C LYS A 285 -6.20 -34.12 16.00
N MET A 286 -6.79 -33.63 17.09
CA MET A 286 -7.40 -34.47 18.13
C MET A 286 -8.51 -35.37 17.56
N TYR A 287 -9.30 -34.86 16.60
CA TYR A 287 -10.37 -35.61 15.93
C TYR A 287 -9.96 -36.27 14.60
N ALA A 288 -8.67 -36.20 14.21
CA ALA A 288 -8.16 -36.70 12.93
C ALA A 288 -8.92 -36.16 11.69
N TRP A 289 -9.34 -34.89 11.75
CA TRP A 289 -10.13 -34.23 10.69
C TRP A 289 -9.27 -33.53 9.62
N GLU A 290 -7.96 -33.76 9.59
CA GLU A 290 -7.05 -33.07 8.69
C GLU A 290 -7.41 -33.25 7.21
N LYS A 291 -7.78 -34.47 6.80
CA LYS A 291 -8.10 -34.79 5.40
C LYS A 291 -9.39 -34.09 4.92
N PRO A 292 -10.52 -34.14 5.65
CA PRO A 292 -11.71 -33.35 5.30
C PRO A 292 -11.44 -31.84 5.16
N PHE A 293 -10.75 -31.24 6.13
CA PHE A 293 -10.44 -29.81 6.09
C PHE A 293 -9.46 -29.46 4.94
N ALA A 294 -8.53 -30.36 4.61
CA ALA A 294 -7.70 -30.22 3.42
C ALA A 294 -8.53 -30.21 2.13
N GLY A 295 -9.55 -31.06 2.03
CA GLY A 295 -10.46 -31.10 0.88
C GLY A 295 -11.21 -29.77 0.65
N ILE A 296 -11.60 -29.08 1.72
CA ILE A 296 -12.23 -27.75 1.65
C ILE A 296 -11.27 -26.73 1.05
N VAL A 297 -10.01 -26.72 1.50
CA VAL A 297 -8.98 -25.82 0.98
C VAL A 297 -8.66 -26.12 -0.49
N ASP A 298 -8.62 -27.39 -0.87
CA ASP A 298 -8.41 -27.82 -2.26
C ASP A 298 -9.53 -27.37 -3.19
N GLU A 299 -10.79 -27.43 -2.76
CA GLU A 299 -11.92 -26.94 -3.56
C GLU A 299 -11.85 -25.41 -3.79
N LEU A 300 -11.55 -24.67 -2.72
CA LEU A 300 -11.33 -23.21 -2.80
C LEU A 300 -10.17 -22.90 -3.74
N ARG A 301 -9.06 -23.64 -3.63
CA ARG A 301 -7.89 -23.50 -4.50
C ARG A 301 -8.23 -23.80 -5.96
N ARG A 302 -9.01 -24.84 -6.26
CA ARG A 302 -9.48 -25.14 -7.62
C ARG A 302 -10.31 -23.99 -8.19
N SER A 303 -11.18 -23.37 -7.38
CA SER A 303 -11.97 -22.21 -7.80
C SER A 303 -11.09 -20.99 -8.11
N GLU A 304 -10.06 -20.74 -7.30
CA GLU A 304 -9.07 -19.69 -7.49
C GLU A 304 -8.24 -19.92 -8.77
N VAL A 305 -7.73 -21.15 -8.96
CA VAL A 305 -6.92 -21.56 -10.12
C VAL A 305 -7.69 -21.43 -11.43
N LYS A 306 -8.99 -21.69 -11.46
CA LYS A 306 -9.83 -21.49 -12.66
C LYS A 306 -9.79 -20.05 -13.16
N ILE A 307 -9.80 -19.07 -12.25
CA ILE A 307 -9.72 -17.64 -12.59
C ILE A 307 -8.28 -17.26 -12.93
N LEU A 308 -7.30 -17.72 -12.14
CA LEU A 308 -5.88 -17.52 -12.42
C LEU A 308 -5.47 -18.00 -13.82
N LYS A 309 -6.04 -19.11 -14.31
CA LYS A 309 -5.83 -19.61 -15.67
C LYS A 309 -6.28 -18.61 -16.74
N LYS A 310 -7.45 -17.99 -16.55
CA LYS A 310 -7.93 -16.93 -17.46
C LYS A 310 -6.98 -15.74 -17.44
N THR A 311 -6.62 -15.23 -16.27
CA THR A 311 -5.69 -14.10 -16.11
C THR A 311 -4.33 -14.38 -16.75
N SER A 312 -3.80 -15.59 -16.55
CA SER A 312 -2.50 -16.03 -17.08
C SER A 312 -2.49 -16.12 -18.60
N ILE A 313 -3.53 -16.68 -19.21
CA ILE A 313 -3.69 -16.72 -20.68
C ILE A 313 -3.80 -15.30 -21.25
N LEU A 314 -4.64 -14.44 -20.65
CA LEU A 314 -4.76 -13.05 -21.08
C LEU A 314 -3.42 -12.30 -20.98
N ARG A 315 -2.64 -12.53 -19.92
CA ARG A 315 -1.31 -11.93 -19.75
C ARG A 315 -0.32 -12.43 -20.80
N GLY A 316 -0.38 -13.70 -21.18
CA GLY A 316 0.39 -14.27 -22.29
C GLY A 316 0.04 -13.62 -23.63
N ILE A 317 -1.24 -13.44 -23.93
CA ILE A 317 -1.72 -12.74 -25.14
C ILE A 317 -1.23 -11.29 -25.15
N TYR A 318 -1.38 -10.59 -24.03
CA TYR A 318 -0.97 -9.20 -23.85
C TYR A 318 0.54 -9.01 -24.09
N MET A 319 1.40 -9.82 -23.45
CA MET A 319 2.86 -9.75 -23.59
C MET A 319 3.35 -10.18 -24.98
N SER A 320 2.78 -11.24 -25.54
CA SER A 320 3.16 -11.69 -26.89
C SER A 320 2.80 -10.67 -27.96
N LEU A 321 1.62 -10.03 -27.87
CA LEU A 321 1.23 -8.98 -28.80
C LEU A 321 2.17 -7.78 -28.73
N TYR A 322 2.63 -7.41 -27.54
CA TYR A 322 3.67 -6.39 -27.39
C TYR A 322 4.94 -6.76 -28.15
N ILE A 323 5.49 -7.97 -27.95
CA ILE A 323 6.73 -8.42 -28.61
C ILE A 323 6.58 -8.46 -30.14
N SER A 324 5.47 -9.00 -30.64
CA SER A 324 5.25 -9.16 -32.08
C SER A 324 4.83 -7.87 -32.80
N ALA A 325 4.38 -6.83 -32.08
CA ALA A 325 3.79 -5.63 -32.69
C ALA A 325 4.75 -4.92 -33.65
N SER A 326 6.05 -4.76 -33.32
CA SER A 326 6.98 -4.07 -34.22
C SER A 326 7.21 -4.83 -35.54
N LYS A 327 7.17 -6.17 -35.52
CA LYS A 327 7.25 -7.00 -36.74
C LYS A 327 6.01 -6.86 -37.60
N LEU A 328 4.82 -6.89 -36.98
CA LEU A 328 3.55 -6.71 -37.68
C LEU A 328 3.44 -5.34 -38.33
N VAL A 329 3.89 -4.28 -37.64
CA VAL A 329 3.90 -2.92 -38.17
C VAL A 329 4.87 -2.79 -39.33
N ALA A 330 6.11 -3.25 -39.18
CA ALA A 330 7.10 -3.20 -40.25
C ALA A 330 6.62 -4.00 -41.48
N PHE A 331 6.06 -5.20 -41.27
CA PHE A 331 5.46 -6.00 -42.32
C PHE A 331 4.33 -5.27 -43.05
N LEU A 332 3.42 -4.63 -42.30
CA LEU A 332 2.29 -3.90 -42.87
C LEU A 332 2.71 -2.64 -43.65
N VAL A 333 3.78 -1.95 -43.23
CA VAL A 333 4.32 -0.83 -43.99
C VAL A 333 5.01 -1.32 -45.27
N ILE A 334 5.81 -2.39 -45.20
CA ILE A 334 6.51 -2.96 -46.36
C ILE A 334 5.53 -3.47 -47.41
N ILE A 335 4.47 -4.20 -47.02
CA ILE A 335 3.49 -4.72 -47.97
C ILE A 335 2.74 -3.60 -48.69
N VAL A 336 2.29 -2.56 -47.97
CA VAL A 336 1.60 -1.43 -48.61
C VAL A 336 2.56 -0.70 -49.53
N PHE A 337 3.82 -0.55 -49.14
CA PHE A 337 4.84 0.11 -49.93
C PHE A 337 5.13 -0.61 -51.25
N LEU A 338 5.28 -1.94 -51.21
CA LEU A 338 5.44 -2.76 -52.41
C LEU A 338 4.21 -2.72 -53.32
N LEU A 339 3.00 -2.78 -52.74
CA LEU A 339 1.75 -2.69 -53.51
C LEU A 339 1.57 -1.32 -54.17
N THR A 340 2.13 -0.26 -53.60
CA THR A 340 2.16 1.08 -54.22
C THR A 340 3.29 1.26 -55.25
N GLY A 341 4.06 0.21 -55.54
CA GLY A 341 5.18 0.25 -56.49
C GLY A 341 6.48 0.83 -55.93
N GLY A 342 6.60 0.88 -54.60
CA GLY A 342 7.79 1.39 -53.92
C GLY A 342 8.95 0.40 -53.94
N GLU A 343 10.17 0.92 -53.94
CA GLU A 343 11.40 0.13 -54.05
C GLU A 343 12.13 -0.02 -52.71
N LEU A 344 12.43 -1.25 -52.30
CA LEU A 344 13.07 -1.51 -51.02
C LEU A 344 14.58 -1.21 -51.06
N LYS A 345 14.99 -0.19 -50.30
CA LYS A 345 16.38 0.11 -49.98
C LYS A 345 16.71 -0.34 -48.56
N ALA A 346 17.95 -0.79 -48.32
CA ALA A 346 18.42 -1.20 -47.00
C ALA A 346 18.26 -0.08 -45.97
N SER A 347 18.67 1.15 -46.29
CA SER A 347 18.56 2.33 -45.42
C SER A 347 17.12 2.59 -44.95
N ASN A 348 16.15 2.52 -45.87
CA ASN A 348 14.74 2.78 -45.60
C ASN A 348 14.16 1.68 -44.68
N VAL A 349 14.48 0.42 -44.95
CA VAL A 349 14.00 -0.72 -44.17
C VAL A 349 14.57 -0.72 -42.75
N PHE A 350 15.86 -0.43 -42.57
CA PHE A 350 16.46 -0.30 -41.22
C PHE A 350 15.87 0.87 -40.44
N PHE A 351 15.56 1.98 -41.11
CA PHE A 351 14.90 3.13 -40.50
C PHE A 351 13.48 2.79 -40.03
N LEU A 352 12.69 2.09 -40.86
CA LEU A 352 11.36 1.58 -40.52
C LEU A 352 11.38 0.62 -39.32
N VAL A 353 12.30 -0.34 -39.29
CA VAL A 353 12.41 -1.32 -38.18
C VAL A 353 12.79 -0.60 -36.88
N SER A 354 13.71 0.36 -36.94
CA SER A 354 14.14 1.17 -35.80
C SER A 354 13.00 2.04 -35.27
N ALA A 355 12.31 2.77 -36.15
CA ALA A 355 11.14 3.58 -35.81
C ALA A 355 10.01 2.72 -35.19
N SER A 356 9.72 1.56 -35.78
CA SER A 356 8.70 0.62 -35.28
C SER A 356 9.02 0.10 -33.88
N ASN A 357 10.29 -0.17 -33.57
CA ASN A 357 10.71 -0.62 -32.24
C ASN A 357 10.58 0.46 -31.16
N ILE A 358 10.82 1.73 -31.51
CA ILE A 358 10.66 2.88 -30.61
C ILE A 358 9.17 3.09 -30.28
N VAL A 359 8.34 3.25 -31.31
CA VAL A 359 6.91 3.55 -31.14
C VAL A 359 6.15 2.39 -30.47
N ARG A 360 6.61 1.15 -30.66
CA ARG A 360 6.05 -0.02 -29.97
C ARG A 360 6.00 0.17 -28.45
N LEU A 361 7.07 0.69 -27.83
CA LEU A 361 7.11 0.87 -26.38
C LEU A 361 6.06 1.88 -25.93
N THR A 362 6.00 3.04 -26.59
CA THR A 362 5.12 4.14 -26.18
C THR A 362 3.65 3.84 -26.49
N MET A 363 3.34 3.41 -27.72
CA MET A 363 1.96 3.18 -28.16
C MET A 363 1.36 1.87 -27.65
N VAL A 364 2.08 0.74 -27.73
CA VAL A 364 1.50 -0.59 -27.44
C VAL A 364 1.54 -0.91 -25.94
N TYR A 365 2.49 -0.35 -25.20
CA TYR A 365 2.67 -0.62 -23.78
C TYR A 365 2.37 0.57 -22.87
N MET A 366 2.99 1.73 -23.06
CA MET A 366 2.86 2.84 -22.10
C MET A 366 1.47 3.49 -22.10
N ILE A 367 0.89 3.81 -23.26
CA ILE A 367 -0.44 4.46 -23.35
C ILE A 367 -1.56 3.60 -22.73
N PRO A 368 -1.73 2.31 -23.09
CA PRO A 368 -2.78 1.47 -22.50
C PRO A 368 -2.67 1.36 -20.98
N ASN A 369 -1.45 1.24 -20.44
CA ASN A 369 -1.22 1.23 -18.99
C ASN A 369 -1.52 2.60 -18.38
N GLY A 370 -1.10 3.70 -19.01
CA GLY A 370 -1.42 5.06 -18.56
C GLY A 370 -2.92 5.30 -18.43
N ALA A 371 -3.70 4.91 -19.44
CA ALA A 371 -5.16 5.02 -19.42
C ALA A 371 -5.80 4.16 -18.31
N ALA A 372 -5.29 2.94 -18.08
CA ALA A 372 -5.76 2.08 -17.00
C ALA A 372 -5.45 2.69 -15.61
N HIS A 373 -4.23 3.18 -15.42
CA HIS A 373 -3.77 3.77 -14.16
C HIS A 373 -4.47 5.09 -13.80
N ILE A 374 -4.89 5.91 -14.77
CA ILE A 374 -5.76 7.07 -14.50
C ILE A 374 -7.05 6.63 -13.82
N GLY A 375 -7.67 5.55 -14.30
CA GLY A 375 -8.89 5.01 -13.70
C GLY A 375 -8.68 4.58 -12.24
N GLU A 376 -7.57 3.89 -11.96
CA GLU A 376 -7.21 3.48 -10.60
C GLU A 376 -6.90 4.66 -9.67
N LEU A 377 -6.13 5.64 -10.14
CA LEU A 377 -5.82 6.86 -9.38
C LEU A 377 -7.09 7.63 -9.04
N ARG A 378 -8.01 7.75 -9.99
CA ARG A 378 -9.29 8.44 -9.75
C ARG A 378 -10.10 7.78 -8.64
N VAL A 379 -10.23 6.45 -8.64
CA VAL A 379 -10.94 5.72 -7.58
C VAL A 379 -10.24 5.88 -6.23
N SER A 380 -8.91 5.83 -6.22
CA SER A 380 -8.11 5.96 -4.99
C SER A 380 -8.22 7.38 -4.40
N MET A 381 -8.11 8.40 -5.24
CA MET A 381 -8.33 9.79 -4.85
C MET A 381 -9.75 10.01 -4.31
N GLN A 382 -10.76 9.45 -4.97
CA GLN A 382 -12.15 9.57 -4.51
C GLN A 382 -12.35 8.95 -3.12
N ARG A 383 -11.76 7.78 -2.85
CA ARG A 383 -11.82 7.16 -1.50
C ARG A 383 -11.16 8.04 -0.43
N ILE A 384 -10.02 8.65 -0.75
CA ILE A 384 -9.34 9.59 0.16
C ILE A 384 -10.21 10.84 0.36
N GLU A 385 -10.78 11.40 -0.70
CA GLU A 385 -11.68 12.57 -0.64
C GLU A 385 -12.91 12.30 0.23
N ASP A 386 -13.54 11.12 0.08
CA ASP A 386 -14.71 10.72 0.88
C ASP A 386 -14.32 10.56 2.36
N TYR A 387 -13.17 9.95 2.65
CA TYR A 387 -12.65 9.82 4.02
C TYR A 387 -12.30 11.17 4.67
N LEU A 388 -11.66 12.07 3.92
CA LEU A 388 -11.30 13.40 4.41
C LEU A 388 -12.51 14.31 4.65
N GLN A 389 -13.67 13.98 4.09
CA GLN A 389 -14.91 14.73 4.29
C GLN A 389 -15.76 14.22 5.47
N LEU A 390 -15.36 13.13 6.12
CA LEU A 390 -16.04 12.63 7.32
C LEU A 390 -16.05 13.68 8.44
N ASP A 391 -17.09 13.63 9.28
CA ASP A 391 -17.31 14.60 10.35
C ASP A 391 -16.22 14.50 11.43
N GLU A 392 -15.49 15.60 11.62
CA GLU A 392 -14.53 15.76 12.71
C GLU A 392 -15.23 16.13 14.01
N MET A 393 -14.59 15.79 15.13
CA MET A 393 -14.94 16.37 16.41
C MET A 393 -14.75 17.88 16.32
N LYS A 394 -15.84 18.62 16.51
CA LYS A 394 -15.73 20.06 16.67
C LYS A 394 -14.88 20.30 17.92
N PRO A 395 -13.83 21.14 17.87
CA PRO A 395 -13.18 21.60 19.08
C PRO A 395 -14.25 22.37 19.87
N THR A 396 -14.87 21.69 20.83
CA THR A 396 -15.75 22.32 21.80
C THR A 396 -14.89 23.35 22.54
N ALA A 397 -15.46 24.47 22.96
CA ALA A 397 -14.75 25.58 23.63
C ALA A 397 -13.86 25.17 24.83
N MET A 398 -13.95 23.92 25.29
CA MET A 398 -13.02 23.25 26.20
C MET A 398 -11.57 23.15 25.68
N ALA A 399 -11.34 23.03 24.37
CA ALA A 399 -9.98 22.99 23.81
C ALA A 399 -9.23 24.33 23.95
N ALA A 400 -9.94 25.44 24.22
CA ALA A 400 -9.32 26.72 24.53
C ALA A 400 -8.89 26.86 26.01
N ILE A 401 -9.26 25.90 26.87
CA ILE A 401 -8.96 25.93 28.32
C ILE A 401 -7.94 24.85 28.73
N LEU A 402 -7.63 23.89 27.84
CA LEU A 402 -6.47 23.01 28.01
C LEU A 402 -5.24 23.75 27.47
N PRO A 403 -4.32 24.25 28.32
CA PRO A 403 -3.05 24.73 27.81
C PRO A 403 -2.36 23.57 27.08
N SER A 404 -1.92 23.88 25.87
CA SER A 404 -1.20 22.98 24.97
C SER A 404 -0.16 22.18 25.74
N VAL A 405 -0.25 20.85 25.62
CA VAL A 405 0.83 19.93 26.03
C VAL A 405 1.98 20.12 25.04
N THR A 406 2.72 21.20 25.22
CA THR A 406 4.03 21.44 24.63
C THR A 406 4.99 21.60 25.78
N GLY A 407 5.63 20.49 26.16
CA GLY A 407 7.03 20.40 26.62
C GLY A 407 7.49 21.15 27.87
N GLU A 408 7.14 22.41 28.08
CA GLU A 408 7.82 23.26 29.05
C GLU A 408 6.82 24.21 29.74
N ASP A 409 6.94 24.26 31.07
CA ASP A 409 6.40 25.29 31.95
C ASP A 409 4.87 25.43 32.09
N ILE A 410 4.27 24.51 32.86
CA ILE A 410 3.18 24.90 33.77
C ILE A 410 3.59 24.50 35.18
N LYS A 411 4.27 25.42 35.86
CA LYS A 411 4.47 25.43 37.32
C LYS A 411 3.16 25.78 38.05
N SER A 412 2.04 25.16 37.70
CA SER A 412 0.86 25.18 38.56
C SER A 412 1.10 24.18 39.67
N LYS A 413 1.14 24.65 40.93
CA LYS A 413 1.19 23.79 42.11
C LYS A 413 0.09 22.70 41.99
N PRO A 414 0.41 21.42 42.25
CA PRO A 414 -0.61 20.39 42.32
C PRO A 414 -1.45 20.64 43.60
N GLY A 415 -2.76 20.82 43.43
CA GLY A 415 -3.72 20.96 44.52
C GLY A 415 -4.51 22.26 44.46
N SER A 416 -5.78 22.17 44.01
CA SER A 416 -6.98 22.57 44.77
C SER A 416 -8.23 22.84 43.91
N ASP A 417 -8.10 23.06 42.58
CA ASP A 417 -9.24 23.53 41.75
C ASP A 417 -9.80 22.49 40.75
N ALA A 418 -9.52 21.19 40.97
CA ALA A 418 -10.11 20.13 40.16
C ALA A 418 -11.64 20.14 40.28
N SER A 419 -12.33 20.33 39.15
CA SER A 419 -13.79 20.42 39.14
C SER A 419 -14.41 19.89 37.86
N VAL A 420 -15.62 19.33 37.99
CA VAL A 420 -16.44 18.85 36.89
C VAL A 420 -17.84 19.45 37.07
N SER A 421 -18.30 20.22 36.09
CA SER A 421 -19.63 20.82 36.08
C SER A 421 -20.35 20.53 34.77
N LEU A 422 -21.47 19.81 34.89
CA LEU A 422 -22.46 19.56 33.85
C LEU A 422 -23.72 20.34 34.21
N ILE A 423 -24.21 21.17 33.29
CA ILE A 423 -25.41 21.98 33.49
C ILE A 423 -26.36 21.69 32.34
N ASN A 424 -27.47 21.01 32.65
CA ASN A 424 -28.52 20.61 31.72
C ASN A 424 -27.93 20.01 30.43
N ALA A 425 -26.98 19.08 30.60
CA ALA A 425 -26.19 18.55 29.50
C ALA A 425 -26.97 17.48 28.75
N TYR A 426 -27.13 17.70 27.44
CA TYR A 426 -27.70 16.75 26.50
C TYR A 426 -26.61 16.31 25.53
N ALA A 427 -26.53 15.02 25.25
CA ALA A 427 -25.54 14.49 24.33
C ALA A 427 -26.04 13.25 23.59
N SER A 428 -25.57 13.07 22.36
CA SER A 428 -26.01 11.97 21.50
C SER A 428 -24.89 11.49 20.59
N TRP A 429 -24.67 10.17 20.52
CA TRP A 429 -23.72 9.58 19.57
C TRP A 429 -24.21 9.66 18.14
N THR A 430 -25.52 9.54 17.94
CA THR A 430 -26.18 9.65 16.63
C THR A 430 -27.21 10.77 16.66
N LYS A 431 -27.65 11.24 15.49
CA LYS A 431 -28.68 12.29 15.39
C LYS A 431 -30.04 11.83 15.93
N ASP A 432 -30.29 10.52 15.91
CA ASP A 432 -31.63 9.95 16.14
C ASP A 432 -31.87 9.49 17.59
N ARG A 433 -30.82 9.41 18.42
CA ARG A 433 -30.92 8.88 19.79
C ARG A 433 -30.14 9.71 20.80
N VAL A 434 -30.87 10.39 21.68
CA VAL A 434 -30.30 11.07 22.86
C VAL A 434 -29.75 10.01 23.82
N THR A 435 -28.47 10.13 24.16
CA THR A 435 -27.76 9.20 25.05
C THR A 435 -27.66 9.75 26.47
N MET A 436 -27.48 11.06 26.60
CA MET A 436 -27.56 11.80 27.87
C MET A 436 -28.69 12.81 27.76
N ASP A 437 -29.64 12.76 28.69
CA ASP A 437 -30.84 13.58 28.71
C ASP A 437 -30.92 14.33 30.05
N ASP A 438 -30.69 15.65 30.00
CA ASP A 438 -30.72 16.56 31.15
C ASP A 438 -29.82 16.15 32.33
N VAL A 439 -28.55 15.89 32.05
CA VAL A 439 -27.58 15.52 33.10
C VAL A 439 -27.02 16.79 33.74
N THR A 440 -27.28 16.97 35.03
CA THR A 440 -26.76 18.08 35.84
C THR A 440 -25.97 17.55 37.03
N LEU A 441 -24.70 17.93 37.11
CA LEU A 441 -23.76 17.45 38.12
C LEU A 441 -22.70 18.52 38.41
N ASN A 442 -22.37 18.75 39.68
CA ASN A 442 -21.30 19.65 40.07
C ASN A 442 -20.41 18.99 41.13
N LEU A 443 -19.21 18.61 40.71
CA LEU A 443 -18.19 17.97 41.54
C LEU A 443 -17.04 18.94 41.74
N ARG A 444 -16.62 19.11 42.99
CA ARG A 444 -15.48 19.94 43.38
C ARG A 444 -14.67 19.26 44.48
N GLY A 445 -13.36 19.46 44.42
CA GLY A 445 -12.43 18.99 45.43
C GLY A 445 -12.12 17.49 45.34
N GLU A 446 -11.47 16.99 46.37
CA GLU A 446 -10.88 15.65 46.45
C GLU A 446 -11.91 14.65 46.95
N LYS A 447 -12.79 14.17 46.06
CA LYS A 447 -13.89 13.26 46.41
C LYS A 447 -13.85 11.98 45.59
N LEU A 448 -14.28 10.88 46.19
CA LEU A 448 -14.60 9.63 45.53
C LEU A 448 -16.08 9.64 45.12
N VAL A 449 -16.31 9.77 43.81
CA VAL A 449 -17.62 9.74 43.18
C VAL A 449 -17.83 8.38 42.53
N MET A 450 -18.88 7.66 42.92
CA MET A 450 -19.25 6.40 42.28
C MET A 450 -20.45 6.58 41.37
N VAL A 451 -20.33 6.10 40.13
CA VAL A 451 -21.39 6.15 39.13
C VAL A 451 -21.92 4.74 38.90
N VAL A 452 -23.19 4.51 39.21
CA VAL A 452 -23.84 3.19 39.14
C VAL A 452 -25.11 3.24 38.32
N GLY A 453 -25.57 2.07 37.86
CA GLY A 453 -26.83 1.93 37.14
C GLY A 453 -26.83 0.71 36.20
N PRO A 454 -27.98 0.40 35.59
CA PRO A 454 -28.15 -0.76 34.70
C PRO A 454 -27.17 -0.81 33.52
N VAL A 455 -27.01 -1.99 32.93
CA VAL A 455 -26.25 -2.15 31.69
C VAL A 455 -26.92 -1.33 30.59
N GLY A 456 -26.15 -0.50 29.88
CA GLY A 456 -26.69 0.38 28.84
C GLY A 456 -27.35 1.67 29.33
N SER A 457 -27.25 2.02 30.63
CA SER A 457 -27.82 3.26 31.17
C SER A 457 -27.07 4.55 30.79
N GLY A 458 -25.93 4.44 30.10
CA GLY A 458 -25.13 5.58 29.61
C GLY A 458 -23.87 5.92 30.41
N LYS A 459 -23.43 5.08 31.35
CA LYS A 459 -22.27 5.33 32.24
C LYS A 459 -20.96 5.66 31.50
N THR A 460 -20.54 4.81 30.56
CA THR A 460 -19.36 5.08 29.71
C THR A 460 -19.55 6.31 28.81
N SER A 461 -20.79 6.56 28.36
CA SER A 461 -21.11 7.77 27.58
C SER A 461 -20.97 9.05 28.41
N PHE A 462 -21.36 9.00 29.68
CA PHE A 462 -21.13 10.06 30.65
C PHE A 462 -19.63 10.35 30.82
N LEU A 463 -18.78 9.34 30.98
CA LEU A 463 -17.32 9.54 31.02
C LEU A 463 -16.77 10.13 29.70
N HIS A 464 -17.25 9.64 28.55
CA HIS A 464 -16.87 10.17 27.25
C HIS A 464 -17.28 11.64 27.04
N ALA A 465 -18.37 12.10 27.63
CA ALA A 465 -18.75 13.51 27.62
C ALA A 465 -17.77 14.38 28.43
N LEU A 466 -17.22 13.86 29.54
CA LEU A 466 -16.23 14.57 30.36
C LEU A 466 -14.89 14.76 29.63
N ILE A 467 -14.48 13.78 28.80
CA ILE A 467 -13.26 13.88 27.99
C ILE A 467 -13.49 14.48 26.59
N SER A 468 -14.68 15.03 26.33
CA SER A 468 -15.07 15.64 25.05
C SER A 468 -15.08 14.70 23.83
N GLU A 469 -15.14 13.39 24.05
CA GLU A 469 -15.34 12.38 22.99
C GLU A 469 -16.81 12.27 22.55
N LEU A 470 -17.74 12.54 23.48
CA LEU A 470 -19.16 12.67 23.20
C LEU A 470 -19.55 14.16 23.22
N PRO A 471 -19.83 14.79 22.06
CA PRO A 471 -20.12 16.21 22.00
C PRO A 471 -21.47 16.55 22.67
N ILE A 472 -21.47 17.62 23.46
CA ILE A 472 -22.68 18.17 24.09
C ILE A 472 -23.50 18.92 23.04
N SER A 473 -24.76 18.50 22.86
CA SER A 473 -25.71 19.11 21.91
C SER A 473 -26.44 20.32 22.51
N LYS A 474 -26.78 20.27 23.81
CA LYS A 474 -27.38 21.37 24.58
C LYS A 474 -26.83 21.37 26.00
N GLY A 475 -26.77 22.54 26.64
CA GLY A 475 -26.20 22.71 27.98
C GLY A 475 -24.71 23.04 27.96
N LYS A 476 -24.04 22.83 29.10
CA LYS A 476 -22.59 23.08 29.26
C LYS A 476 -21.92 21.93 30.01
N CYS A 477 -20.73 21.55 29.56
CA CYS A 477 -19.79 20.68 30.27
C CYS A 477 -18.49 21.45 30.47
N VAL A 478 -18.03 21.57 31.72
CA VAL A 478 -16.78 22.24 32.09
C VAL A 478 -16.00 21.30 33.01
N VAL A 479 -14.78 20.95 32.59
CA VAL A 479 -13.83 20.13 33.34
C VAL A 479 -12.55 20.95 33.51
N THR A 480 -12.11 21.13 34.76
CA THR A 480 -10.92 21.90 35.13
C THR A 480 -9.92 20.97 35.81
N GLY A 481 -8.71 20.84 35.25
CA GLY A 481 -7.64 19.97 35.75
C GLY A 481 -7.16 18.96 34.70
N ARG A 482 -6.02 18.31 34.94
CA ARG A 482 -5.53 17.21 34.08
C ARG A 482 -6.35 15.95 34.34
N THR A 483 -6.75 15.26 33.28
CA THR A 483 -7.61 14.06 33.36
C THR A 483 -6.87 12.80 32.90
N SER A 484 -6.91 11.75 33.71
CA SER A 484 -6.52 10.38 33.35
C SER A 484 -7.77 9.52 33.15
N TYR A 485 -7.76 8.67 32.12
CA TYR A 485 -8.87 7.77 31.80
C TYR A 485 -8.37 6.32 31.75
N ALA A 486 -8.96 5.45 32.58
CA ALA A 486 -8.80 4.00 32.50
C ALA A 486 -10.08 3.42 31.88
N ALA A 487 -10.02 3.09 30.59
CA ALA A 487 -11.15 2.56 29.84
C ALA A 487 -11.60 1.16 30.29
N GLN A 488 -12.89 0.86 30.09
CA GLN A 488 -13.49 -0.45 30.36
C GLN A 488 -12.86 -1.58 29.53
N GLU A 489 -12.53 -1.29 28.27
CA GLU A 489 -11.73 -2.17 27.42
C GLU A 489 -10.28 -1.67 27.38
N PRO A 490 -9.34 -2.34 28.08
CA PRO A 490 -7.94 -1.93 28.12
C PRO A 490 -7.29 -1.96 26.73
N TRP A 491 -6.70 -0.85 26.31
CA TRP A 491 -5.89 -0.81 25.10
C TRP A 491 -4.40 -0.97 25.43
N ILE A 492 -3.77 -2.05 24.96
CA ILE A 492 -2.33 -2.34 25.14
C ILE A 492 -1.66 -2.30 23.76
N PHE A 493 -0.57 -1.54 23.63
CA PHE A 493 0.18 -1.46 22.37
C PHE A 493 1.35 -2.45 22.37
N ALA A 494 1.81 -2.80 21.17
CA ALA A 494 2.96 -3.69 20.99
C ALA A 494 4.23 -3.05 21.57
N GLY A 495 4.74 -3.63 22.65
CA GLY A 495 5.90 -3.16 23.40
C GLY A 495 6.05 -3.99 24.66
N ASN A 496 6.97 -3.61 25.55
CA ASN A 496 7.06 -4.24 26.86
C ASN A 496 6.04 -3.63 27.86
N ILE A 497 5.85 -4.30 29.00
CA ILE A 497 4.90 -3.85 30.03
C ILE A 497 5.31 -2.49 30.60
N ARG A 498 6.61 -2.29 30.87
CA ARG A 498 7.13 -1.01 31.37
C ARG A 498 6.76 0.14 30.44
N GLN A 499 7.00 0.01 29.14
CA GLN A 499 6.64 1.01 28.13
C GLN A 499 5.14 1.26 28.08
N ASN A 500 4.33 0.21 28.22
CA ASN A 500 2.89 0.34 28.28
C ASN A 500 2.42 1.17 29.49
N ILE A 501 3.07 1.03 30.65
CA ILE A 501 2.78 1.82 31.86
C ILE A 501 3.31 3.25 31.72
N LEU A 502 4.55 3.44 31.25
CA LEU A 502 5.18 4.75 31.09
C LEU A 502 4.47 5.64 30.06
N PHE A 503 3.99 5.05 28.97
CA PHE A 503 3.22 5.72 27.92
C PHE A 503 3.85 7.02 27.39
N GLY A 504 5.17 6.98 27.16
CA GLY A 504 5.95 8.12 26.64
C GLY A 504 6.44 9.11 27.70
N ARG A 505 6.21 8.84 28.99
CA ARG A 505 6.84 9.57 30.11
C ARG A 505 8.20 8.97 30.47
N ASP A 506 9.02 9.78 31.12
CA ASP A 506 10.30 9.34 31.67
C ASP A 506 10.11 8.30 32.77
N TYR A 507 11.09 7.41 32.91
CA TYR A 507 11.08 6.35 33.93
C TYR A 507 11.53 6.90 35.29
N ASP A 508 10.63 6.80 36.27
CA ASP A 508 10.82 7.17 37.67
C ASP A 508 10.68 5.91 38.52
N SER A 509 11.80 5.43 39.06
CA SER A 509 11.88 4.11 39.69
C SER A 509 11.03 3.95 40.96
N SER A 510 10.88 5.00 41.77
CA SER A 510 10.06 4.96 42.99
C SER A 510 8.59 4.93 42.61
N ARG A 511 8.18 5.87 41.75
CA ARG A 511 6.79 5.96 41.27
C ARG A 511 6.35 4.71 40.53
N TYR A 512 7.21 4.16 39.69
CA TYR A 512 6.88 2.94 38.96
C TYR A 512 6.61 1.78 39.94
N ARG A 513 7.42 1.64 40.99
CA ARG A 513 7.22 0.65 42.04
C ARG A 513 5.90 0.87 42.78
N ASP A 514 5.63 2.09 43.20
CA ASP A 514 4.38 2.43 43.90
C ASP A 514 3.15 2.09 43.03
N VAL A 515 3.18 2.48 41.75
CA VAL A 515 2.10 2.22 40.80
C VAL A 515 1.88 0.72 40.56
N VAL A 516 2.96 -0.07 40.45
CA VAL A 516 2.91 -1.52 40.28
C VAL A 516 2.34 -2.22 41.53
N GLU A 517 2.72 -1.76 42.72
CA GLU A 517 2.21 -2.28 43.99
C GLU A 517 0.72 -1.99 44.17
N VAL A 518 0.30 -0.73 44.01
CA VAL A 518 -1.10 -0.32 44.25
C VAL A 518 -2.07 -0.85 43.18
N SER A 519 -1.57 -1.19 41.99
CA SER A 519 -2.35 -1.84 40.93
C SER A 519 -2.36 -3.37 41.01
N ALA A 520 -1.69 -3.96 42.02
CA ALA A 520 -1.54 -5.40 42.22
C ALA A 520 -0.87 -6.14 41.04
N LEU A 521 0.11 -5.52 40.38
CA LEU A 521 0.86 -6.12 39.26
C LEU A 521 2.10 -6.91 39.69
N GLU A 522 2.57 -6.79 40.94
CA GLU A 522 3.84 -7.40 41.37
C GLU A 522 3.90 -8.91 41.12
N ASP A 523 2.84 -9.64 41.48
CA ASP A 523 2.83 -11.09 41.33
C ASP A 523 2.70 -11.52 39.86
N ASP A 524 1.99 -10.74 39.04
CA ASP A 524 1.96 -10.95 37.59
C ASP A 524 3.36 -10.78 36.98
N LEU A 525 4.09 -9.72 37.38
CA LEU A 525 5.44 -9.46 36.88
C LEU A 525 6.44 -10.53 37.32
N LYS A 526 6.26 -11.18 38.48
CA LYS A 526 7.12 -12.31 38.90
C LYS A 526 6.88 -13.57 38.07
N GLN A 527 5.64 -13.79 37.62
CA GLN A 527 5.27 -14.97 36.83
C GLN A 527 5.67 -14.85 35.35
N LEU A 528 5.87 -13.63 34.86
CA LEU A 528 6.25 -13.40 33.47
C LEU A 528 7.75 -13.68 33.23
N PRO A 529 8.13 -14.29 32.09
CA PRO A 529 9.51 -14.76 31.85
C PRO A 529 10.59 -13.68 31.98
N TYR A 530 10.27 -12.43 31.62
CA TYR A 530 11.19 -11.29 31.68
C TYR A 530 10.63 -10.15 32.54
N GLY A 531 9.67 -10.46 33.41
CA GLY A 531 8.93 -9.51 34.22
C GLY A 531 8.46 -8.28 33.44
N GLU A 532 8.83 -7.09 33.88
CA GLU A 532 8.42 -5.82 33.27
C GLU A 532 8.95 -5.59 31.84
N ASN A 533 10.00 -6.31 31.44
CA ASN A 533 10.56 -6.24 30.09
C ASN A 533 9.89 -7.23 29.12
N THR A 534 8.93 -8.03 29.60
CA THR A 534 8.19 -8.99 28.77
C THR A 534 7.41 -8.25 27.67
N ILE A 535 7.57 -8.70 26.42
CA ILE A 535 6.89 -8.15 25.26
C ILE A 535 5.48 -8.74 25.18
N VAL A 536 4.47 -7.87 25.12
CA VAL A 536 3.07 -8.26 25.28
C VAL A 536 2.33 -8.56 23.96
N GLY A 537 2.94 -8.17 22.83
CA GLY A 537 2.32 -8.25 21.50
C GLY A 537 1.20 -7.23 21.26
N GLU A 538 0.65 -7.20 20.03
CA GLU A 538 -0.47 -6.32 19.70
C GLU A 538 -1.72 -6.66 20.52
N ARG A 539 -2.44 -5.63 21.01
CA ARG A 539 -3.62 -5.78 21.91
C ARG A 539 -3.35 -6.62 23.16
N GLY A 540 -2.08 -6.82 23.52
CA GLY A 540 -1.64 -7.59 24.66
C GLY A 540 -2.05 -9.06 24.62
N THR A 541 -1.92 -9.75 23.47
CA THR A 541 -2.30 -11.17 23.33
C THR A 541 -1.66 -12.10 24.37
N ALA A 542 -0.52 -11.70 24.95
CA ALA A 542 0.16 -12.44 26.01
C ALA A 542 -0.44 -12.27 27.43
N LEU A 543 -1.41 -11.37 27.63
CA LEU A 543 -2.00 -11.10 28.96
C LEU A 543 -3.46 -11.56 29.06
N SER A 544 -3.84 -11.97 30.28
CA SER A 544 -5.25 -12.18 30.64
C SER A 544 -6.04 -10.86 30.70
N GLY A 545 -7.37 -10.94 30.67
CA GLY A 545 -8.24 -9.75 30.77
C GLY A 545 -7.99 -8.93 32.05
N GLY A 546 -7.83 -9.60 33.20
CA GLY A 546 -7.51 -8.97 34.48
C GLY A 546 -6.14 -8.30 34.48
N GLN A 547 -5.11 -8.94 33.90
CA GLN A 547 -3.78 -8.35 33.76
C GLN A 547 -3.81 -7.09 32.88
N LYS A 548 -4.54 -7.14 31.75
CA LYS A 548 -4.73 -5.97 30.88
C LYS A 548 -5.38 -4.81 31.62
N ALA A 549 -6.41 -5.10 32.43
CA ALA A 549 -7.09 -4.10 33.25
C ALA A 549 -6.12 -3.45 34.26
N ARG A 550 -5.28 -4.25 34.94
CA ARG A 550 -4.28 -3.76 35.88
C ARG A 550 -3.18 -2.93 35.21
N VAL A 551 -2.66 -3.34 34.05
CA VAL A 551 -1.70 -2.53 33.26
C VAL A 551 -2.31 -1.20 32.80
N ASN A 552 -3.57 -1.21 32.36
CA ASN A 552 -4.27 0.02 31.97
C ASN A 552 -4.50 0.95 33.16
N LEU A 553 -4.85 0.40 34.33
CA LEU A 553 -4.95 1.17 35.56
C LEU A 553 -3.60 1.77 35.95
N ALA A 554 -2.53 0.95 35.97
CA ALA A 554 -1.17 1.40 36.27
C ALA A 554 -0.73 2.55 35.35
N ARG A 555 -1.02 2.46 34.05
CA ARG A 555 -0.79 3.55 33.09
C ARG A 555 -1.50 4.84 33.48
N ALA A 556 -2.79 4.76 33.84
CA ALA A 556 -3.56 5.94 34.25
C ALA A 556 -2.98 6.59 35.51
N LEU A 557 -2.51 5.78 36.47
CA LEU A 557 -1.87 6.22 37.73
C LEU A 557 -0.54 6.93 37.50
N TYR A 558 0.32 6.36 36.65
CA TYR A 558 1.67 6.88 36.39
C TYR A 558 1.67 8.30 35.80
N GLN A 559 0.61 8.67 35.07
CA GLN A 559 0.45 9.96 34.40
C GLN A 559 0.31 11.18 35.35
N GLN A 560 -0.01 10.96 36.64
CA GLN A 560 -0.21 12.00 37.66
C GLN A 560 -1.20 13.11 37.23
N SER A 561 -2.49 12.74 37.23
CA SER A 561 -3.59 13.66 36.87
C SER A 561 -4.27 14.26 38.11
N ASP A 562 -5.10 15.27 37.91
CA ASP A 562 -5.94 15.87 38.96
C ASP A 562 -7.30 15.15 39.08
N ILE A 563 -7.78 14.63 37.94
CA ILE A 563 -9.05 13.91 37.79
C ILE A 563 -8.77 12.51 37.26
N TYR A 564 -9.30 11.49 37.92
CA TYR A 564 -9.21 10.09 37.50
C TYR A 564 -10.60 9.57 37.13
N LEU A 565 -10.77 9.21 35.86
CA LEU A 565 -11.97 8.58 35.32
C LEU A 565 -11.69 7.09 35.17
N LEU A 566 -12.34 6.26 36.00
CA LEU A 566 -12.12 4.83 36.09
C LEU A 566 -13.38 4.11 35.60
N ASP A 567 -13.34 3.56 34.39
CA ASP A 567 -14.48 2.86 33.79
C ASP A 567 -14.40 1.36 34.08
N ASP A 568 -15.04 0.94 35.18
CA ASP A 568 -15.14 -0.44 35.65
C ASP A 568 -13.80 -1.23 35.71
N PRO A 569 -12.73 -0.68 36.31
CA PRO A 569 -11.42 -1.34 36.36
C PRO A 569 -11.39 -2.61 37.24
N LEU A 570 -12.46 -2.91 37.96
CA LEU A 570 -12.55 -3.99 38.96
C LEU A 570 -13.30 -5.22 38.46
N SER A 571 -13.96 -5.20 37.30
CA SER A 571 -14.85 -6.27 36.86
C SER A 571 -14.12 -7.51 36.34
N ALA A 572 -12.94 -7.33 35.73
CA ALA A 572 -12.15 -8.43 35.14
C ALA A 572 -11.16 -9.08 36.13
N VAL A 573 -11.15 -8.67 37.39
CA VAL A 573 -10.22 -9.16 38.42
C VAL A 573 -10.97 -9.95 39.51
N ASP A 574 -10.26 -10.86 40.17
CA ASP A 574 -10.82 -11.62 41.30
C ASP A 574 -11.14 -10.70 42.50
N ALA A 575 -11.98 -11.19 43.41
CA ALA A 575 -12.45 -10.40 44.55
C ALA A 575 -11.35 -9.95 45.51
N ARG A 576 -10.24 -10.70 45.64
CA ARG A 576 -9.12 -10.33 46.51
C ARG A 576 -8.34 -9.20 45.89
N VAL A 577 -8.01 -9.31 44.60
CA VAL A 577 -7.31 -8.25 43.87
C VAL A 577 -8.19 -7.00 43.74
N SER A 578 -9.50 -7.15 43.48
CA SER A 578 -10.46 -6.04 43.45
C SER A 578 -10.42 -5.23 44.77
N ARG A 579 -10.45 -5.93 45.91
CA ARG A 579 -10.36 -5.30 47.24
C ARG A 579 -9.02 -4.58 47.45
N HIS A 580 -7.90 -5.19 47.06
CA HIS A 580 -6.58 -4.56 47.15
C HIS A 580 -6.54 -3.27 46.33
N ILE A 581 -6.96 -3.31 45.06
CA ILE A 581 -6.98 -2.13 44.18
C ILE A 581 -7.90 -1.05 44.76
N PHE A 582 -9.07 -1.41 45.27
CA PHE A 582 -9.99 -0.44 45.85
C PHE A 582 -9.37 0.26 47.09
N GLU A 583 -8.85 -0.51 48.04
CA GLU A 583 -8.31 0.04 49.30
C GLU A 583 -6.97 0.77 49.10
N LYS A 584 -6.03 0.17 48.37
CA LYS A 584 -4.67 0.72 48.22
C LYS A 584 -4.59 1.78 47.12
N CYS A 585 -5.25 1.58 45.99
CA CYS A 585 -5.20 2.52 44.87
C CYS A 585 -6.30 3.60 44.97
N VAL A 586 -7.58 3.20 44.97
CA VAL A 586 -8.69 4.18 44.88
C VAL A 586 -8.85 5.00 46.16
N GLN A 587 -8.81 4.36 47.33
CA GLN A 587 -8.94 5.05 48.63
C GLN A 587 -7.61 5.52 49.21
N GLY A 588 -6.50 4.85 48.89
CA GLY A 588 -5.16 5.18 49.40
C GLY A 588 -4.40 6.15 48.50
N TYR A 589 -3.79 5.64 47.43
CA TYR A 589 -2.90 6.38 46.55
C TYR A 589 -3.58 7.59 45.88
N LEU A 590 -4.86 7.48 45.52
CA LEU A 590 -5.63 8.55 44.88
C LEU A 590 -6.44 9.42 45.84
N LYS A 591 -6.24 9.31 47.17
CA LYS A 591 -7.09 9.97 48.18
C LYS A 591 -7.26 11.48 47.97
N ASP A 592 -6.18 12.17 47.59
CA ASP A 592 -6.13 13.63 47.44
C ASP A 592 -6.48 14.07 45.99
N LYS A 593 -7.27 13.26 45.26
CA LYS A 593 -7.65 13.49 43.86
C LYS A 593 -9.16 13.34 43.66
N LEU A 594 -9.69 14.01 42.63
CA LEU A 594 -11.06 13.79 42.20
C LEU A 594 -11.13 12.46 41.44
N ARG A 595 -11.88 11.50 41.97
CA ARG A 595 -11.99 10.14 41.43
C ARG A 595 -13.43 9.88 41.03
N ILE A 596 -13.66 9.57 39.76
CA ILE A 596 -14.97 9.14 39.25
C ILE A 596 -14.84 7.67 38.87
N LEU A 597 -15.41 6.79 39.69
CA LEU A 597 -15.40 5.35 39.51
C LEU A 597 -16.77 4.88 39.01
N VAL A 598 -16.83 4.47 37.75
CA VAL A 598 -17.96 3.68 37.25
C VAL A 598 -17.74 2.24 37.68
N THR A 599 -18.72 1.60 38.31
CA THR A 599 -18.61 0.19 38.69
C THR A 599 -19.97 -0.48 38.76
N HIS A 600 -19.99 -1.79 38.50
CA HIS A 600 -21.13 -2.66 38.79
C HIS A 600 -21.06 -3.29 40.19
N GLN A 601 -19.95 -3.16 40.91
CA GLN A 601 -19.75 -3.78 42.23
C GLN A 601 -20.33 -2.90 43.34
N LEU A 602 -21.60 -3.15 43.69
CA LEU A 602 -22.35 -2.39 44.71
C LEU A 602 -21.71 -2.41 46.11
N GLN A 603 -20.91 -3.42 46.42
CA GLN A 603 -20.27 -3.61 47.72
C GLN A 603 -19.36 -2.43 48.15
N TYR A 604 -18.90 -1.61 47.21
CA TYR A 604 -18.04 -0.46 47.50
C TYR A 604 -18.79 0.86 47.69
N LEU A 605 -20.09 0.92 47.36
CA LEU A 605 -20.90 2.13 47.48
C LEU A 605 -20.86 2.82 48.86
N PRO A 606 -20.89 2.10 50.00
CA PRO A 606 -20.87 2.77 51.32
C PRO A 606 -19.62 3.59 51.60
N ARG A 607 -18.56 3.42 50.79
CA ARG A 607 -17.27 4.09 50.93
C ARG A 607 -17.13 5.33 50.04
N ALA A 608 -18.11 5.64 49.20
CA ALA A 608 -18.09 6.79 48.31
C ALA A 608 -18.53 8.08 49.04
N ASP A 609 -17.88 9.19 48.71
CA ASP A 609 -18.27 10.52 49.21
C ASP A 609 -19.54 11.03 48.49
N HIS A 610 -19.74 10.59 47.25
CA HIS A 610 -20.91 10.93 46.45
C HIS A 610 -21.25 9.79 45.49
N ILE A 611 -22.53 9.49 45.33
CA ILE A 611 -23.03 8.45 44.44
C ILE A 611 -23.95 9.10 43.41
N VAL A 612 -23.79 8.72 42.14
CA VAL A 612 -24.65 9.14 41.03
C VAL A 612 -25.26 7.89 40.40
N ILE A 613 -26.59 7.82 40.40
CA ILE A 613 -27.34 6.71 39.80
C ILE A 613 -27.82 7.16 38.41
N LEU A 614 -27.35 6.49 37.37
CA LEU A 614 -27.76 6.72 35.99
C LEU A 614 -28.77 5.68 35.53
N SER A 615 -29.94 6.13 35.07
CA SER A 615 -30.95 5.29 34.41
C SER A 615 -31.42 5.95 33.11
N ARG A 616 -31.44 5.19 32.02
CA ARG A 616 -31.86 5.63 30.67
C ARG A 616 -31.26 6.98 30.22
N GLY A 617 -29.98 7.23 30.55
CA GLY A 617 -29.28 8.47 30.19
C GLY A 617 -29.58 9.68 31.08
N LYS A 618 -30.35 9.51 32.16
CA LYS A 618 -30.69 10.54 33.15
C LYS A 618 -30.06 10.25 34.50
N VAL A 619 -29.83 11.29 35.29
CA VAL A 619 -29.51 11.13 36.72
C VAL A 619 -30.82 10.84 37.46
N ALA A 620 -30.99 9.59 37.89
CA ALA A 620 -32.18 9.17 38.63
C ALA A 620 -32.13 9.69 40.08
N ALA A 621 -30.96 9.59 40.71
CA ALA A 621 -30.70 10.12 42.03
C ALA A 621 -29.20 10.37 42.23
N GLN A 622 -28.85 11.28 43.12
CA GLN A 622 -27.47 11.53 43.52
C GLN A 622 -27.41 12.04 44.96
N GLY A 623 -26.37 11.68 45.72
CA GLY A 623 -26.27 12.01 47.14
C GLY A 623 -25.20 11.19 47.86
N THR A 624 -25.17 11.23 49.19
CA THR A 624 -24.38 10.27 49.97
C THR A 624 -25.11 8.93 50.09
N TYR A 625 -24.40 7.87 50.46
CA TYR A 625 -25.01 6.55 50.64
C TYR A 625 -26.19 6.55 51.64
N ILE A 626 -26.05 7.32 52.73
CA ILE A 626 -27.07 7.44 53.77
C ILE A 626 -28.29 8.18 53.23
N ASP A 627 -28.10 9.27 52.48
CA ASP A 627 -29.20 10.06 51.91
C ASP A 627 -30.04 9.22 50.94
N LEU A 628 -29.40 8.41 50.10
CA LEU A 628 -30.07 7.60 49.08
C LEU A 628 -30.87 6.45 49.71
N ILE A 629 -30.36 5.82 50.77
CA ILE A 629 -31.12 4.81 51.52
C ILE A 629 -32.32 5.43 52.22
N GLN A 630 -32.15 6.62 52.82
CA GLN A 630 -33.25 7.33 53.48
C GLN A 630 -34.35 7.76 52.49
N GLN A 631 -34.00 7.99 51.22
CA GLN A 631 -34.95 8.22 50.14
C GLN A 631 -35.68 6.95 49.68
N GLY A 632 -35.39 5.78 50.27
CA GLY A 632 -36.02 4.51 49.95
C GLY A 632 -35.53 3.90 48.63
N ILE A 633 -34.34 4.31 48.15
CA ILE A 633 -33.78 3.80 46.91
C ILE A 633 -33.18 2.43 47.15
N ASP A 634 -33.80 1.39 46.57
CA ASP A 634 -33.22 0.05 46.52
C ASP A 634 -32.29 -0.06 45.30
N PHE A 635 -30.99 -0.12 45.58
CA PHE A 635 -29.95 -0.27 44.56
C PHE A 635 -30.02 -1.61 43.82
N LEU A 636 -30.57 -2.67 44.45
CA LEU A 636 -30.70 -3.99 43.83
C LEU A 636 -31.85 -4.03 42.83
N SER A 637 -33.04 -3.53 43.21
CA SER A 637 -34.20 -3.49 42.32
C SER A 637 -33.94 -2.65 41.07
N LEU A 638 -33.26 -1.51 41.24
CA LEU A 638 -32.84 -0.64 40.14
C LEU A 638 -31.89 -1.31 39.14
N MET A 639 -31.16 -2.37 39.55
CA MET A 639 -30.30 -3.15 38.66
C MET A 639 -31.08 -4.28 37.97
N THR A 640 -32.08 -4.88 38.63
CA THR A 640 -32.81 -6.05 38.13
C THR A 640 -34.01 -5.72 37.24
N ASP A 641 -34.70 -4.60 37.50
CA ASP A 641 -35.98 -4.29 36.85
C ASP A 641 -35.86 -3.97 35.34
N GLU A 642 -34.66 -3.72 34.81
CA GLU A 642 -34.44 -3.38 33.40
C GLU A 642 -33.76 -4.48 32.56
N ASP A 643 -33.22 -5.54 33.19
CA ASP A 643 -32.62 -6.67 32.46
C ASP A 643 -33.70 -7.58 31.83
N GLU A 644 -34.93 -7.56 32.36
CA GLU A 644 -36.10 -8.29 31.81
C GLU A 644 -36.66 -7.64 30.53
N GLU A 645 -36.74 -6.30 30.44
CA GLU A 645 -37.22 -5.59 29.23
C GLU A 645 -36.23 -5.68 28.04
N ASN A 646 -34.92 -5.73 28.30
CA ASN A 646 -33.89 -5.73 27.26
C ASN A 646 -33.67 -7.09 26.57
N LYS A 647 -34.16 -8.20 27.15
CA LYS A 647 -34.11 -9.53 26.50
C LYS A 647 -34.92 -9.59 25.20
N GLY A 648 -35.95 -8.74 25.05
CA GLY A 648 -36.80 -8.69 23.85
C GLY A 648 -36.15 -8.06 22.60
N ARG A 649 -35.13 -7.20 22.74
CA ARG A 649 -34.54 -6.43 21.63
C ARG A 649 -33.24 -6.99 21.06
N LYS A 650 -32.56 -7.92 21.75
CA LYS A 650 -31.25 -8.46 21.31
C LYS A 650 -31.27 -9.37 20.06
N ARG A 651 -32.43 -9.66 19.46
CA ARG A 651 -32.55 -10.53 18.28
C ARG A 651 -32.29 -9.86 16.92
N ALA A 652 -32.13 -8.53 16.83
CA ALA A 652 -32.05 -7.84 15.53
C ALA A 652 -30.66 -7.29 15.12
N ASP A 653 -29.74 -6.98 16.05
CA ASP A 653 -28.51 -6.22 15.73
C ASP A 653 -27.16 -6.96 15.95
N SER A 654 -27.16 -8.28 16.14
CA SER A 654 -25.92 -9.06 16.31
C SER A 654 -25.37 -9.59 14.98
N VAL A 655 -25.00 -8.70 14.07
CA VAL A 655 -24.17 -9.03 12.89
C VAL A 655 -22.98 -8.06 12.81
N SER A 656 -22.11 -8.10 13.81
CA SER A 656 -20.68 -7.69 13.72
C SER A 656 -20.04 -7.76 15.11
N SER A 657 -19.78 -8.97 15.57
CA SER A 657 -18.82 -9.18 16.64
C SER A 657 -17.94 -10.32 16.20
N GLU A 658 -16.70 -10.00 15.86
CA GLU A 658 -15.65 -10.98 15.64
C GLU A 658 -15.59 -11.89 16.86
N LYS A 659 -15.98 -13.16 16.67
CA LYS A 659 -15.83 -14.20 17.69
C LYS A 659 -14.34 -14.38 17.93
N THR A 660 -13.85 -13.84 19.05
CA THR A 660 -12.58 -14.28 19.62
C THR A 660 -12.85 -15.66 20.20
N VAL A 661 -12.25 -16.69 19.59
CA VAL A 661 -12.30 -18.05 20.14
C VAL A 661 -11.40 -18.03 21.38
N GLU A 662 -12.01 -18.14 22.56
CA GLU A 662 -11.28 -18.44 23.79
C GLU A 662 -10.69 -19.85 23.65
N VAL A 663 -9.36 -19.94 23.65
CA VAL A 663 -8.63 -21.20 23.73
C VAL A 663 -8.68 -21.66 25.19
N PRO A 664 -9.02 -22.92 25.50
CA PRO A 664 -8.94 -23.43 26.87
C PRO A 664 -7.47 -23.41 27.33
N ASN A 665 -7.23 -22.85 28.52
CA ASN A 665 -5.93 -22.89 29.19
C ASN A 665 -5.39 -24.33 29.21
N ALA A 666 -4.24 -24.54 28.59
CA ALA A 666 -3.43 -25.72 28.82
C ALA A 666 -2.54 -25.44 30.04
N GLU A 667 -2.44 -26.44 30.93
CA GLU A 667 -1.45 -26.47 31.99
C GLU A 667 -0.05 -26.23 31.41
N VAL A 668 0.73 -25.41 32.13
CA VAL A 668 2.08 -25.00 31.76
C VAL A 668 2.99 -26.22 31.92
N ASP A 669 3.41 -26.79 30.79
CA ASP A 669 4.54 -27.72 30.72
C ASP A 669 5.80 -26.85 30.55
N ASP A 670 6.81 -27.06 31.39
CA ASP A 670 7.98 -26.18 31.67
C ASP A 670 8.96 -25.96 30.48
N ASP A 671 8.58 -26.29 29.24
CA ASP A 671 9.40 -26.10 28.04
C ASP A 671 8.59 -25.37 26.94
N GLU A 672 8.29 -24.09 27.14
CA GLU A 672 7.79 -23.25 26.05
C GLU A 672 8.88 -23.09 24.95
N PRO A 673 8.52 -23.25 23.67
CA PRO A 673 9.46 -23.04 22.58
C PRO A 673 9.88 -21.57 22.57
N GLU A 674 11.20 -21.30 22.64
CA GLU A 674 11.76 -20.01 22.24
C GLU A 674 11.08 -19.59 20.93
N LYS A 675 10.33 -18.48 20.95
CA LYS A 675 10.01 -17.73 19.73
C LYS A 675 11.34 -17.25 19.16
N LYS A 676 12.02 -18.13 18.43
CA LYS A 676 13.08 -17.73 17.52
C LYS A 676 12.36 -16.91 16.46
N ASP A 677 12.50 -15.59 16.55
CA ASP A 677 12.18 -14.69 15.45
C ASP A 677 12.64 -15.35 14.14
N GLU A 678 11.81 -15.29 13.10
CA GLU A 678 12.16 -15.83 11.78
C GLU A 678 13.55 -15.32 11.40
N LYS A 679 14.58 -16.15 11.58
CA LYS A 679 15.93 -15.81 11.18
C LYS A 679 15.93 -15.94 9.66
N MET A 680 15.81 -14.82 8.98
CA MET A 680 16.12 -14.76 7.55
C MET A 680 17.52 -15.36 7.37
N ALA A 681 17.64 -16.40 6.56
CA ALA A 681 18.93 -16.98 6.25
C ALA A 681 19.76 -15.92 5.52
N GLY A 682 20.84 -15.45 6.17
CA GLY A 682 21.77 -14.51 5.55
C GLY A 682 22.58 -15.19 4.44
N GLY A 683 22.78 -14.49 3.33
CA GLY A 683 23.58 -14.96 2.19
C GLY A 683 22.84 -15.01 0.86
N HIS A 684 23.48 -15.58 -0.16
CA HIS A 684 22.92 -15.69 -1.51
C HIS A 684 21.96 -16.88 -1.63
N VAL A 685 20.89 -16.71 -2.41
CA VAL A 685 20.01 -17.83 -2.77
C VAL A 685 20.80 -18.82 -3.62
N THR A 686 20.88 -20.07 -3.16
CA THR A 686 21.63 -21.11 -3.86
C THR A 686 20.98 -21.47 -5.21
N ALA A 687 21.79 -21.84 -6.21
CA ALA A 687 21.27 -22.30 -7.50
C ALA A 687 20.35 -23.53 -7.36
N GLY A 688 20.60 -24.37 -6.35
CA GLY A 688 19.73 -25.50 -6.01
C GLY A 688 18.30 -25.08 -5.68
N THR A 689 18.12 -23.96 -4.96
CA THR A 689 16.79 -23.42 -4.63
C THR A 689 16.01 -22.99 -5.88
N TYR A 690 16.68 -22.33 -6.84
CA TYR A 690 16.06 -21.99 -8.12
C TYR A 690 15.67 -23.25 -8.89
N TRP A 691 16.53 -24.26 -8.90
CA TRP A 691 16.27 -25.53 -9.57
C TRP A 691 15.09 -26.28 -8.95
N GLU A 692 14.99 -26.36 -7.63
CA GLU A 692 13.85 -26.94 -6.92
C GLU A 692 12.54 -26.21 -7.24
N TYR A 693 12.59 -24.87 -7.36
CA TYR A 693 11.44 -24.08 -7.76
C TYR A 693 10.95 -24.44 -9.17
N PHE A 694 11.86 -24.53 -10.14
CA PHE A 694 11.50 -24.96 -11.50
C PHE A 694 11.02 -26.40 -11.53
N GLN A 695 11.71 -27.34 -10.87
CA GLN A 695 11.28 -28.75 -10.76
C GLN A 695 9.91 -28.90 -10.11
N SER A 696 9.49 -27.97 -9.26
CA SER A 696 8.14 -27.98 -8.69
C SER A 696 7.05 -27.82 -9.76
N GLY A 697 7.35 -27.34 -10.96
CA GLY A 697 6.39 -27.20 -12.07
C GLY A 697 6.13 -28.49 -12.85
N GLY A 698 7.03 -29.48 -12.78
CA GLY A 698 6.90 -30.73 -13.51
C GLY A 698 8.24 -31.44 -13.70
N SER A 699 8.33 -32.30 -14.71
CA SER A 699 9.60 -32.97 -15.02
C SER A 699 10.66 -31.99 -15.50
N THR A 700 11.94 -32.34 -15.30
CA THR A 700 13.08 -31.62 -15.88
C THR A 700 12.94 -31.45 -17.39
N PHE A 701 12.38 -32.45 -18.07
CA PHE A 701 12.07 -32.38 -19.50
C PHE A 701 11.14 -31.20 -19.86
N ALA A 702 10.11 -30.93 -19.04
CA ALA A 702 9.21 -29.81 -19.29
C ALA A 702 9.90 -28.44 -19.19
N VAL A 703 10.86 -28.29 -18.24
CA VAL A 703 11.68 -27.08 -18.13
C VAL A 703 12.52 -26.89 -19.39
N ILE A 704 13.21 -27.95 -19.82
CA ILE A 704 14.06 -27.94 -21.01
C ILE A 704 13.24 -27.57 -22.26
N MET A 705 12.04 -28.15 -22.42
CA MET A 705 11.16 -27.83 -23.54
C MET A 705 10.72 -26.35 -23.57
N ILE A 706 10.49 -25.74 -22.40
CA ILE A 706 10.17 -24.30 -22.32
C ILE A 706 11.37 -23.46 -22.75
N ILE A 707 12.58 -23.79 -22.26
CA ILE A 707 13.82 -23.10 -22.64
C ILE A 707 14.06 -23.22 -24.15
N ILE A 708 13.93 -24.43 -24.71
CA ILE A 708 14.05 -24.66 -26.16
C ILE A 708 13.01 -23.83 -26.92
N GLY A 709 11.76 -23.77 -26.44
CA GLY A 709 10.72 -22.95 -27.06
C GLY A 709 11.08 -21.46 -27.11
N TYR A 710 11.66 -20.92 -26.03
CA TYR A 710 12.16 -19.54 -25.99
C TYR A 710 13.31 -19.31 -26.95
N LEU A 711 14.30 -20.22 -26.98
CA LEU A 711 15.43 -20.14 -27.91
C LEU A 711 14.96 -20.20 -29.37
N ALA A 712 14.05 -21.12 -29.70
CA ALA A 712 13.48 -21.25 -31.02
C ALA A 712 12.69 -20.00 -31.44
N THR A 713 11.89 -19.42 -30.52
CA THR A 713 11.13 -18.19 -30.79
C THR A 713 12.05 -16.99 -30.98
N GLN A 714 13.10 -16.86 -30.17
CA GLN A 714 14.10 -15.81 -30.32
C GLN A 714 14.87 -15.96 -31.63
N THR A 715 15.25 -17.20 -31.99
CA THR A 715 15.92 -17.51 -33.26
C THR A 715 15.03 -17.11 -34.44
N LEU A 716 13.74 -17.48 -34.41
CA LEU A 716 12.78 -17.11 -35.46
C LEU A 716 12.56 -15.58 -35.53
N TYR A 717 12.52 -14.90 -34.38
CA TYR A 717 12.40 -13.44 -34.31
C TYR A 717 13.61 -12.74 -34.94
N SER A 718 14.82 -13.18 -34.61
CA SER A 718 16.07 -12.66 -35.19
C SER A 718 16.23 -13.05 -36.66
N PHE A 719 15.77 -14.24 -37.05
CA PHE A 719 15.76 -14.68 -38.43
C PHE A 719 14.87 -13.81 -39.31
N ALA A 720 13.76 -13.26 -38.77
CA ALA A 720 12.94 -12.28 -39.49
C ALA A 720 13.72 -11.01 -39.85
N ASP A 721 14.56 -10.50 -38.94
CA ASP A 721 15.41 -9.33 -39.19
C ASP A 721 16.51 -9.64 -40.21
N TYR A 722 17.14 -10.81 -40.06
CA TYR A 722 18.16 -11.28 -41.00
C TYR A 722 17.58 -11.44 -42.41
N TRP A 723 16.44 -12.12 -42.55
CA TRP A 723 15.79 -12.34 -43.84
C TRP A 723 15.44 -11.02 -44.53
N LEU A 724 14.94 -10.04 -43.77
CA LEU A 724 14.63 -8.72 -44.30
C LEU A 724 15.89 -7.96 -44.78
N SER A 725 17.00 -8.08 -44.05
CA SER A 725 18.30 -7.55 -44.49
C SER A 725 18.86 -8.28 -45.71
N TYR A 726 18.68 -9.60 -45.81
CA TYR A 726 19.08 -10.39 -46.96
C TYR A 726 18.26 -10.02 -48.21
N TRP A 727 16.94 -9.92 -48.06
CA TRP A 727 16.03 -9.54 -49.14
C TRP A 727 16.36 -8.17 -49.72
N THR A 728 16.60 -7.16 -48.86
CA THR A 728 17.00 -5.82 -49.33
C THR A 728 18.30 -5.81 -50.11
N ARG A 729 19.32 -6.55 -49.64
CA ARG A 729 20.60 -6.67 -50.36
C ARG A 729 20.45 -7.33 -51.73
N MET A 730 19.63 -8.37 -51.84
CA MET A 730 19.36 -9.03 -53.12
C MET A 730 18.55 -8.13 -54.06
N ALA A 731 17.61 -7.35 -53.53
CA ALA A 731 16.83 -6.39 -54.32
C ALA A 731 17.70 -5.27 -54.91
N GLU A 732 18.69 -4.79 -54.15
CA GLU A 732 19.67 -3.80 -54.62
C GLU A 732 20.63 -4.42 -55.66
N ALA A 733 21.14 -5.63 -55.42
CA ALA A 733 22.05 -6.32 -56.35
C ALA A 733 21.40 -6.68 -57.70
N GLY A 734 20.13 -7.08 -57.70
CA GLY A 734 19.38 -7.39 -58.92
C GLY A 734 19.26 -6.18 -59.87
N LYS A 735 19.11 -4.98 -59.32
CA LYS A 735 19.03 -3.74 -60.11
C LYS A 735 20.34 -3.31 -60.72
N CYS A 736 21.46 -3.49 -60.00
CA CYS A 736 22.78 -3.22 -60.58
C CYS A 736 23.01 -4.00 -61.87
N ASN A 737 22.46 -5.22 -62.00
CA ASN A 737 22.55 -6.02 -63.22
C ASN A 737 21.61 -5.55 -64.34
N ASP A 738 20.39 -5.10 -64.03
CA ASP A 738 19.44 -4.56 -65.02
C ASP A 738 19.89 -3.20 -65.59
N ASP A 739 20.46 -2.32 -64.75
CA ASP A 739 21.06 -1.05 -65.19
C ASP A 739 22.32 -1.28 -66.03
N TYR A 740 23.10 -2.33 -65.73
CA TYR A 740 24.28 -2.70 -66.52
C TYR A 740 23.90 -3.28 -67.90
N ASN A 741 22.87 -4.14 -67.94
CA ASN A 741 22.37 -4.71 -69.20
C ASN A 741 21.67 -3.67 -70.10
N SER A 742 21.09 -2.61 -69.54
CA SER A 742 20.47 -1.52 -70.30
C SER A 742 21.46 -0.45 -70.78
N SER A 743 22.65 -0.36 -70.18
CA SER A 743 23.72 0.57 -70.57
C SER A 743 24.79 -0.03 -71.50
N SER A 744 24.80 -1.35 -71.70
CA SER A 744 25.66 -2.02 -72.68
C SER A 744 25.19 -1.84 -74.13
N THR A 745 25.47 -0.66 -74.69
CA THR A 745 25.57 -0.48 -76.14
C THR A 745 26.97 -0.94 -76.57
N THR A 746 27.04 -2.14 -77.15
CA THR A 746 28.14 -2.67 -78.00
C THR A 746 29.52 -2.02 -77.88
N MET A 747 30.39 -2.61 -77.05
CA MET A 747 31.78 -2.86 -77.44
C MET A 747 32.20 -4.22 -76.89
N ALA A 748 32.38 -5.16 -77.82
CA ALA A 748 32.84 -6.51 -77.55
C ALA A 748 34.31 -6.52 -77.13
N TYR A 749 34.62 -7.12 -75.98
CA TYR A 749 35.87 -7.84 -75.75
C TYR A 749 35.62 -8.93 -74.68
N ASP A 750 36.25 -10.07 -74.92
CA ASP A 750 35.94 -11.41 -74.43
C ASP A 750 36.12 -11.67 -72.91
N ASP A 751 35.45 -12.75 -72.49
CA ASP A 751 35.87 -13.75 -71.50
C ASP A 751 35.76 -13.42 -70.00
N VAL A 752 34.51 -13.30 -69.52
CA VAL A 752 34.15 -13.72 -68.15
C VAL A 752 32.79 -14.42 -68.20
N THR A 753 32.77 -15.74 -68.07
CA THR A 753 31.53 -16.48 -67.78
C THR A 753 31.02 -16.08 -66.39
N PHE A 754 30.13 -15.10 -66.33
CA PHE A 754 29.27 -14.90 -65.17
C PHE A 754 28.27 -16.07 -65.12
N GLU A 755 28.22 -16.79 -63.99
CA GLU A 755 27.08 -17.66 -63.71
C GLU A 755 25.79 -16.85 -63.87
N PRO A 756 24.74 -17.37 -64.55
CA PRO A 756 23.49 -16.67 -64.66
C PRO A 756 22.86 -16.59 -63.27
N CYS A 757 22.88 -15.40 -62.67
CA CYS A 757 22.14 -15.12 -61.43
C CYS A 757 20.66 -15.46 -61.66
N GLU A 758 20.07 -16.29 -60.77
CA GLU A 758 18.64 -16.57 -60.78
C GLU A 758 17.83 -15.26 -60.83
N GLU A 759 16.79 -15.25 -61.66
CA GLU A 759 15.85 -14.13 -61.82
C GLU A 759 15.33 -13.68 -60.44
N PHE A 760 15.45 -12.38 -60.12
CA PHE A 760 15.08 -11.85 -58.81
C PHE A 760 13.53 -11.81 -58.64
N ASP A 761 12.94 -12.90 -58.15
CA ASP A 761 11.50 -12.97 -57.89
C ASP A 761 11.12 -12.31 -56.56
N HIS A 762 10.67 -11.06 -56.61
CA HIS A 762 10.14 -10.32 -55.47
C HIS A 762 9.02 -11.07 -54.72
N ASN A 763 8.21 -11.87 -55.42
CA ASN A 763 7.10 -12.59 -54.81
C ASN A 763 7.58 -13.71 -53.89
N PHE A 764 8.62 -14.45 -54.31
CA PHE A 764 9.25 -15.47 -53.47
C PHE A 764 9.71 -14.91 -52.13
N TYR A 765 10.52 -13.85 -52.14
CA TYR A 765 11.05 -13.23 -50.92
C TYR A 765 9.94 -12.70 -50.00
N PHE A 766 8.90 -12.10 -50.59
CA PHE A 766 7.74 -11.60 -49.88
C PHE A 766 6.93 -12.72 -49.20
N TYR A 767 6.66 -13.83 -49.90
CA TYR A 767 5.92 -14.95 -49.33
C TYR A 767 6.69 -15.63 -48.20
N VAL A 768 8.02 -15.78 -48.35
CA VAL A 768 8.87 -16.31 -47.27
C VAL A 768 8.85 -15.38 -46.05
N TYR A 769 9.01 -14.07 -46.26
CA TYR A 769 8.94 -13.10 -45.15
C TYR A 769 7.59 -13.11 -44.44
N THR A 770 6.48 -13.21 -45.20
CA THR A 770 5.13 -13.36 -44.65
C THR A 770 5.02 -14.61 -43.77
N GLY A 771 5.52 -15.76 -44.25
CA GLY A 771 5.57 -17.00 -43.48
C GLY A 771 6.37 -16.87 -42.18
N ILE A 772 7.51 -16.19 -42.22
CA ILE A 772 8.35 -15.93 -41.03
C ILE A 772 7.61 -15.03 -40.04
N VAL A 773 7.01 -13.92 -40.47
CA VAL A 773 6.29 -12.98 -39.58
C VAL A 773 5.08 -13.65 -38.91
N VAL A 774 4.31 -14.44 -39.66
CA VAL A 774 3.21 -15.26 -39.12
C VAL A 774 3.75 -16.29 -38.13
N GLY A 775 4.87 -16.94 -38.45
CA GLY A 775 5.58 -17.84 -37.56
C GLY A 775 5.99 -17.18 -36.25
N VAL A 776 6.59 -15.98 -36.29
CA VAL A 776 6.96 -15.19 -35.10
C VAL A 776 5.72 -14.87 -34.26
N PHE A 777 4.61 -14.46 -34.88
CA PHE A 777 3.38 -14.14 -34.17
C PHE A 777 2.79 -15.36 -33.44
N ILE A 778 2.81 -16.54 -34.06
CA ILE A 778 2.32 -17.78 -33.46
C ILE A 778 3.28 -18.27 -32.36
N ALA A 779 4.60 -18.28 -32.64
CA ALA A 779 5.62 -18.78 -31.72
C ALA A 779 5.70 -17.94 -30.43
N THR A 780 5.63 -16.61 -30.54
CA THR A 780 5.62 -15.71 -29.35
C THR A 780 4.38 -15.91 -28.48
N LYS A 781 3.22 -16.22 -29.06
CA LYS A 781 2.00 -16.57 -28.30
C LYS A 781 2.12 -17.94 -27.63
N GLY A 782 2.56 -18.94 -28.38
CA GLY A 782 2.72 -20.31 -27.88
C GLY A 782 3.69 -20.40 -26.72
N THR A 783 4.83 -19.72 -26.81
CA THR A 783 5.82 -19.65 -25.72
C THR A 783 5.31 -18.88 -24.51
N ALA A 784 4.72 -17.68 -24.70
CA ALA A 784 4.20 -16.89 -23.58
C ALA A 784 3.10 -17.64 -22.82
N ILE A 785 2.16 -18.28 -23.51
CA ILE A 785 1.08 -19.05 -22.87
C ILE A 785 1.64 -20.29 -22.16
N SER A 786 2.55 -21.04 -22.81
CA SER A 786 3.20 -22.21 -22.22
C SER A 786 3.94 -21.87 -20.93
N PHE A 787 4.68 -20.76 -20.91
CA PHE A 787 5.37 -20.27 -19.74
C PHE A 787 4.40 -19.96 -18.58
N PHE A 788 3.35 -19.18 -18.83
CA PHE A 788 2.39 -18.85 -17.78
C PHE A 788 1.62 -20.08 -17.27
N VAL A 789 1.31 -21.05 -18.14
CA VAL A 789 0.73 -22.34 -17.73
C VAL A 789 1.68 -23.11 -16.82
N TYR A 790 2.97 -23.11 -17.14
CA TYR A 790 3.99 -23.75 -16.32
C TYR A 790 4.12 -23.09 -14.93
N CYS A 791 4.19 -21.75 -14.88
CA CYS A 791 4.23 -21.01 -13.62
C CYS A 791 3.00 -21.27 -12.73
N MET A 792 1.82 -21.43 -13.32
CA MET A 792 0.63 -21.82 -12.56
C MET A 792 0.79 -23.21 -11.94
N LYS A 793 1.36 -24.18 -12.67
CA LYS A 793 1.60 -25.52 -12.15
C LYS A 793 2.60 -25.51 -10.99
N ILE A 794 3.66 -24.69 -11.08
CA ILE A 794 4.57 -24.43 -9.95
C ILE A 794 3.79 -23.90 -8.75
N SER A 795 2.96 -22.86 -8.95
CA SER A 795 2.18 -22.25 -7.87
C SER A 795 1.22 -23.22 -7.17
N ILE A 796 0.63 -24.16 -7.90
CA ILE A 796 -0.24 -25.20 -7.32
C ILE A 796 0.61 -26.17 -6.48
N ASN A 797 1.67 -26.72 -7.07
CA ASN A 797 2.47 -27.75 -6.40
C ASN A 797 3.20 -27.22 -5.16
N VAL A 798 3.71 -25.98 -5.20
CA VAL A 798 4.34 -25.35 -4.04
C VAL A 798 3.31 -25.10 -2.93
N HIS A 799 2.12 -24.60 -3.28
CA HIS A 799 1.03 -24.40 -2.32
C HIS A 799 0.59 -25.72 -1.67
N ASP A 800 0.38 -26.77 -2.45
CA ASP A 800 0.00 -28.10 -1.97
C ASP A 800 1.07 -28.69 -1.04
N ARG A 801 2.37 -28.54 -1.40
CA ARG A 801 3.49 -29.01 -0.57
C ARG A 801 3.54 -28.27 0.76
N MET A 802 3.41 -26.94 0.73
CA MET A 802 3.39 -26.09 1.94
C MET A 802 2.23 -26.47 2.84
N PHE A 803 1.01 -26.53 2.31
CA PHE A 803 -0.19 -26.84 3.07
C PHE A 803 -0.15 -28.24 3.68
N ARG A 804 0.28 -29.26 2.92
CA ARG A 804 0.46 -30.63 3.45
C ARG A 804 1.50 -30.70 4.56
N SER A 805 2.59 -29.93 4.45
CA SER A 805 3.65 -29.90 5.46
C SER A 805 3.13 -29.30 6.76
N MET A 806 2.41 -28.18 6.67
CA MET A 806 1.77 -27.52 7.81
C MET A 806 0.76 -28.43 8.51
N VAL A 807 -0.10 -29.11 7.75
CA VAL A 807 -1.10 -30.04 8.31
C VAL A 807 -0.44 -31.26 8.96
N ARG A 808 0.71 -31.73 8.46
CA ARG A 808 1.46 -32.86 9.03
C ARG A 808 2.33 -32.50 10.22
N ALA A 809 2.65 -31.21 10.42
CA ALA A 809 3.50 -30.77 11.52
C ALA A 809 2.91 -31.19 12.89
N PRO A 810 3.73 -31.53 13.88
CA PRO A 810 3.26 -31.79 15.24
C PRO A 810 2.67 -30.50 15.85
N THR A 811 1.74 -30.60 16.81
CA THR A 811 1.16 -29.42 17.49
C THR A 811 2.16 -28.56 18.27
N LYS A 812 3.38 -29.08 18.50
CA LYS A 812 4.49 -28.34 19.11
C LYS A 812 5.09 -27.30 18.16
N PHE A 813 4.96 -27.49 16.85
CA PHE A 813 5.28 -26.52 15.81
C PHE A 813 4.07 -25.64 15.56
#